data_AF-A0A955WPK4-F1
#
_entry.id   AF-A0A955WPK4-F1
#
_cell.length_a   1.000
_cell.length_b   1.000
_cell.length_c   1.000
_cell.angle_alpha   90.00
_cell.angle_beta   90.00
_cell.angle_gamma   90.00
#
_symmetry.space_group_name_H-M   'P 1'
#
loop_
_entity.id
_entity.type
_entity.pdbx_description
1 polymer ?
#
loop_
_entity_poly.entity_id
_entity_poly.type
_entity_poly.pdbx_seq_one_letter_code
_entity_poly.pdbx_strand_id
1 'polypeptide(L)'
;EAPKGTRVVLRATTLAPATEARLMFGDAELPLELVENREISGEFVVEGPAAWRVSLTATDGDRLVESIERQVRLEVDQAPTVTLKLPAEDLELDDLRTVPVVFEARDDFGLTKVNVVIALAADVEHPEKVAQPAVEGRRYAGDEVVDLSVVQAQPGDRIALFVEAFDANDVDGPQRGVSATRYITVNDPKQKHFELSERLREVVDLLVTALADRLEIEFYDSAADLDPLPARIGKYSQSTEKASQALAAVVADMVGDPLTPEEVRLALAGRLGTLEERVRAEARLVEASTAALEAGTRATVDQVNKANERVVDAVEQAIVLVEAMVARLALEDMEAMAEELQAMRARLKDLIQQYKQNPDDKALKARIMREIQRLRQRMDAMRERMAQLRQKLPEEFLNLDGLKKDDVAKGLDKTKDQLAELEKMLEEGKLDEALAALEEMEQALDDLSNTLDKDMQELHENSDPAMQKAISELMDQAKDLQREQKAVSDETEQLKQQAEAELKRMLEEDLKAKLDAVNQKAAQLKQQTDSVDPSNLPRPAHDDLQFAKEQADGLQKALERQQLMEALEAAEDTRQHLRNSDQMSRYDPQARSEQGKLRQGEQLAEQIGDELRDMLRQAMQQAAQSGDPQKSRQLGQRQMQLAERAERLRQRVGEQAQQMPQLGQEAQQRIQQAGQAMQEAGEQLGQGRPGQARPGQQQAMSELDGMMQALQNANRPQRAQRGQDGKQQGDGRQSSRDKVKIPGAEDHTSPEAFRKELLEVMKDGAPKAYEQQVKRYYESLVE
;
A
#
# COMPACT_ATOMS: atom_id res chain seq x y z
N GLU A 1 -5.20 -38.74 63.39
CA GLU A 1 -4.54 -38.23 62.17
C GLU A 1 -4.14 -36.80 62.47
N ALA A 2 -2.95 -36.38 62.05
CA ALA A 2 -2.44 -35.03 62.28
C ALA A 2 -1.36 -34.68 61.23
N PRO A 3 -1.25 -33.41 60.80
CA PRO A 3 -0.17 -32.94 59.93
C PRO A 3 1.21 -33.07 60.57
N LYS A 4 2.24 -33.13 59.72
CA LYS A 4 3.64 -33.05 60.17
C LYS A 4 3.89 -31.73 60.93
N GLY A 5 4.67 -31.78 62.00
CA GLY A 5 4.93 -30.62 62.87
C GLY A 5 3.86 -30.38 63.94
N THR A 6 2.75 -31.13 63.95
CA THR A 6 1.71 -31.00 64.98
C THR A 6 2.26 -31.34 66.36
N ARG A 7 2.08 -30.44 67.33
CA ARG A 7 2.39 -30.68 68.74
C ARG A 7 1.20 -31.37 69.42
N VAL A 8 1.41 -32.60 69.86
CA VAL A 8 0.42 -33.40 70.57
C VAL A 8 0.69 -33.31 72.07
N VAL A 9 -0.25 -32.73 72.82
CA VAL A 9 -0.21 -32.71 74.28
C VAL A 9 -1.06 -33.87 74.80
N LEU A 10 -0.41 -34.83 75.46
CA LEU A 10 -1.06 -35.96 76.11
C LEU A 10 -1.33 -35.62 77.58
N ARG A 11 -2.56 -35.85 78.03
CA ARG A 11 -2.92 -35.90 79.45
C ARG A 11 -3.75 -37.14 79.70
N ALA A 12 -3.40 -37.91 80.73
CA ALA A 12 -4.14 -39.10 81.09
C ALA A 12 -4.06 -39.37 82.60
N THR A 13 -5.01 -40.14 83.11
CA THR A 13 -5.02 -40.61 84.49
C THR A 13 -4.79 -42.12 84.50
N THR A 14 -3.83 -42.57 85.30
CA THR A 14 -3.45 -43.98 85.38
C THR A 14 -4.43 -44.76 86.27
N LEU A 15 -4.69 -46.02 85.90
CA LEU A 15 -5.55 -46.92 86.67
C LEU A 15 -4.89 -47.37 87.98
N ALA A 16 -3.56 -47.47 87.99
CA ALA A 16 -2.73 -47.79 89.14
C ALA A 16 -1.75 -46.64 89.46
N PRO A 17 -1.42 -46.39 90.73
CA PRO A 17 -0.41 -45.40 91.09
C PRO A 17 0.96 -45.81 90.54
N ALA A 18 1.71 -44.84 90.02
CA ALA A 18 3.03 -45.04 89.41
C ALA A 18 4.08 -44.15 90.08
N THR A 19 5.36 -44.47 89.91
CA THR A 19 6.51 -43.61 90.27
C THR A 19 7.18 -42.99 89.06
N GLU A 20 7.09 -43.63 87.90
CA GLU A 20 7.54 -43.10 86.61
C GLU A 20 6.51 -43.40 85.52
N ALA A 21 6.41 -42.51 84.55
CA ALA A 21 5.62 -42.70 83.35
C ALA A 21 6.45 -42.31 82.12
N ARG A 22 6.36 -43.11 81.05
CA ARG A 22 7.07 -42.89 79.79
C ARG A 22 6.16 -43.16 78.62
N LEU A 23 6.35 -42.41 77.54
CA LEU A 23 5.72 -42.62 76.25
C LEU A 23 6.70 -43.37 75.36
N MET A 24 6.30 -44.55 74.88
CA MET A 24 7.14 -45.41 74.06
C MET A 24 6.76 -45.25 72.59
N PHE A 25 7.74 -45.04 71.71
CA PHE A 25 7.64 -45.07 70.26
C PHE A 25 8.59 -46.16 69.72
N GLY A 26 8.10 -47.39 69.56
CA GLY A 26 9.00 -48.53 69.26
C GLY A 26 10.04 -48.73 70.37
N ASP A 27 11.32 -48.57 70.05
CA ASP A 27 12.44 -48.67 71.00
C ASP A 27 12.82 -47.33 71.68
N ALA A 28 12.23 -46.21 71.24
CA ALA A 28 12.46 -44.89 71.82
C ALA A 28 11.49 -44.62 72.99
N GLU A 29 11.99 -44.06 74.09
CA GLU A 29 11.17 -43.71 75.26
C GLU A 29 11.34 -42.22 75.60
N LEU A 30 10.22 -41.51 75.77
CA LEU A 30 10.17 -40.14 76.23
C LEU A 30 9.55 -40.09 77.64
N PRO A 31 10.18 -39.40 78.63
CA PRO A 31 9.60 -39.28 79.95
C PRO A 31 8.31 -38.44 79.92
N LEU A 32 7.33 -38.85 80.73
CA LEU A 32 6.12 -38.09 81.01
C LEU A 32 6.22 -37.47 82.41
N GLU A 33 5.71 -36.26 82.57
CA GLU A 33 5.50 -35.66 83.88
C GLU A 33 4.41 -36.44 84.63
N LEU A 34 4.63 -36.70 85.92
CA LEU A 34 3.70 -37.44 86.77
C LEU A 34 3.34 -36.57 87.98
N VAL A 35 2.05 -36.33 88.18
CA VAL A 35 1.49 -35.51 89.26
C VAL A 35 0.60 -36.39 90.14
N GLU A 36 0.75 -36.26 91.46
CA GLU A 36 -0.02 -37.01 92.47
C GLU A 36 -0.03 -38.55 92.27
N ASN A 37 1.05 -39.10 91.71
CA ASN A 37 1.24 -40.52 91.39
C ASN A 37 0.20 -41.10 90.42
N ARG A 38 -0.67 -40.30 89.80
CA ARG A 38 -1.77 -40.80 88.95
C ARG A 38 -2.05 -39.99 87.71
N GLU A 39 -1.71 -38.71 87.66
CA GLU A 39 -1.90 -37.89 86.47
C GLU A 39 -0.60 -37.81 85.68
N ILE A 40 -0.66 -38.14 84.39
CA ILE A 40 0.50 -38.08 83.49
C ILE A 40 0.28 -37.02 82.43
N SER A 41 1.31 -36.23 82.15
CA SER A 41 1.34 -35.27 81.05
C SER A 41 2.64 -35.32 80.26
N GLY A 42 2.55 -35.10 78.96
CA GLY A 42 3.73 -34.93 78.13
C GLY A 42 3.37 -34.41 76.76
N GLU A 43 4.39 -34.06 75.98
CA GLU A 43 4.24 -33.57 74.62
C GLU A 43 5.21 -34.25 73.67
N PHE A 44 4.79 -34.39 72.42
CA PHE A 44 5.66 -34.79 71.32
C PHE A 44 5.21 -34.11 70.02
N VAL A 45 6.09 -34.06 69.04
CA VAL A 45 5.82 -33.51 67.71
C VAL A 45 5.67 -34.65 66.70
N VAL A 46 4.67 -34.56 65.84
CA VAL A 46 4.45 -35.54 64.77
C VAL A 46 5.45 -35.29 63.64
N GLU A 47 6.50 -36.12 63.55
CA GLU A 47 7.46 -36.05 62.43
C GLU A 47 7.16 -37.07 61.31
N GLY A 48 6.41 -38.13 61.63
CA GLY A 48 6.02 -39.17 60.70
C GLY A 48 5.03 -40.16 61.31
N PRO A 49 4.61 -41.20 60.55
CA PRO A 49 3.73 -42.25 61.06
C PRO A 49 4.41 -42.99 62.22
N ALA A 50 3.74 -43.07 63.36
CA ALA A 50 4.32 -43.66 64.56
C ALA A 50 3.26 -44.38 65.39
N ALA A 51 3.64 -45.50 66.00
CA ALA A 51 2.85 -46.21 66.98
C ALA A 51 3.39 -45.92 68.38
N TRP A 52 2.49 -45.65 69.34
CA TRP A 52 2.89 -45.32 70.71
C TRP A 52 2.03 -45.98 71.78
N ARG A 53 2.65 -46.15 72.95
CA ARG A 53 2.05 -46.73 74.15
C ARG A 53 2.56 -46.03 75.40
N VAL A 54 1.76 -45.99 76.44
CA VAL A 54 2.23 -45.54 77.76
C VAL A 54 2.84 -46.72 78.51
N SER A 55 4.02 -46.51 79.09
CA SER A 55 4.65 -47.41 80.06
C SER A 55 4.69 -46.73 81.41
N LEU A 56 4.26 -47.44 82.43
CA LEU A 56 4.31 -47.01 83.83
C LEU A 56 5.25 -47.92 84.61
N THR A 57 5.93 -47.35 85.59
CA THR A 57 6.58 -48.12 86.66
C THR A 57 5.70 -47.99 87.89
N ALA A 58 5.08 -49.09 88.31
CA ALA A 58 4.21 -49.14 89.47
C ALA A 58 5.00 -48.95 90.77
N THR A 59 4.31 -48.61 91.86
CA THR A 59 4.95 -48.33 93.17
C THR A 59 5.68 -49.53 93.80
N ASP A 60 5.40 -50.74 93.32
CA ASP A 60 6.07 -52.01 93.71
C ASP A 60 7.29 -52.34 92.82
N GLY A 61 7.57 -51.51 91.80
CA GLY A 61 8.69 -51.67 90.88
C GLY A 61 8.34 -52.40 89.58
N ASP A 62 7.11 -52.91 89.43
CA ASP A 62 6.70 -53.61 88.22
C ASP A 62 6.48 -52.64 87.05
N ARG A 63 6.95 -53.04 85.87
CA ARG A 63 6.74 -52.27 84.63
C ARG A 63 5.44 -52.69 83.97
N LEU A 64 4.49 -51.75 83.90
CA LEU A 64 3.18 -51.93 83.27
C LEU A 64 3.16 -51.20 81.93
N VAL A 65 3.12 -51.95 80.83
CA VAL A 65 2.98 -51.39 79.48
C VAL A 65 1.53 -51.47 79.05
N GLU A 66 0.97 -50.36 78.57
CA GLU A 66 -0.37 -50.31 77.99
C GLU A 66 -0.51 -51.34 76.86
N SER A 67 -1.57 -52.14 76.91
CA SER A 67 -1.80 -53.21 75.92
C SER A 67 -2.33 -52.67 74.59
N ILE A 68 -2.93 -51.48 74.59
CA ILE A 68 -3.50 -50.83 73.40
C ILE A 68 -2.41 -49.99 72.75
N GLU A 69 -2.04 -50.35 71.53
CA GLU A 69 -1.18 -49.54 70.69
C GLU A 69 -1.99 -48.46 69.98
N ARG A 70 -1.58 -47.20 70.17
CA ARG A 70 -2.22 -46.05 69.53
C ARG A 70 -1.39 -45.63 68.32
N GLN A 71 -2.05 -45.26 67.24
CA GLN A 71 -1.39 -44.87 66.01
C GLN A 71 -1.52 -43.38 65.73
N VAL A 72 -0.39 -42.76 65.42
CA VAL A 72 -0.32 -41.46 64.75
C VAL A 72 -0.19 -41.74 63.26
N ARG A 73 -1.23 -41.36 62.51
CA ARG A 73 -1.23 -41.34 61.05
C ARG A 73 -0.96 -39.92 60.59
N LEU A 74 -0.01 -39.80 59.65
CA LEU A 74 0.38 -38.53 59.07
C LEU A 74 -0.66 -38.09 58.04
N GLU A 75 -1.15 -36.87 58.19
CA GLU A 75 -1.91 -36.18 57.14
C GLU A 75 -0.91 -35.37 56.31
N VAL A 76 -0.85 -35.64 55.00
CA VAL A 76 0.09 -34.98 54.09
C VAL A 76 -0.54 -33.69 53.61
N ASP A 77 0.17 -32.60 53.83
CA ASP A 77 -0.17 -31.26 53.34
C ASP A 77 -0.23 -31.24 51.81
N GLN A 78 -1.33 -30.74 51.26
CA GLN A 78 -1.57 -30.74 49.81
C GLN A 78 -1.18 -29.41 49.21
N ALA A 79 -0.43 -29.47 48.10
CA ALA A 79 -0.13 -28.27 47.33
C ALA A 79 -1.41 -27.53 46.91
N PRO A 80 -1.37 -26.20 46.82
CA PRO A 80 -2.55 -25.41 46.53
C PRO A 80 -3.12 -25.72 45.16
N THR A 81 -4.44 -25.74 45.04
CA THR A 81 -5.12 -25.94 43.76
C THR A 81 -5.44 -24.60 43.11
N VAL A 82 -5.00 -24.38 41.88
CA VAL A 82 -5.24 -23.13 41.12
C VAL A 82 -6.04 -23.42 39.85
N THR A 83 -7.14 -22.69 39.66
CA THR A 83 -8.01 -22.79 38.49
C THR A 83 -8.01 -21.47 37.74
N LEU A 84 -7.51 -21.48 36.50
CA LEU A 84 -7.61 -20.35 35.57
C LEU A 84 -8.96 -20.43 34.83
N LYS A 85 -9.82 -19.43 35.02
CA LYS A 85 -11.17 -19.35 34.43
C LYS A 85 -11.17 -18.56 33.14
N LEU A 86 -10.44 -17.45 33.08
CA LEU A 86 -10.21 -16.66 31.88
C LEU A 86 -8.71 -16.37 31.71
N PRO A 87 -8.14 -16.52 30.50
CA PRO A 87 -8.80 -17.06 29.31
C PRO A 87 -9.12 -18.56 29.46
N ALA A 88 -10.31 -18.95 28.99
CA ALA A 88 -10.82 -20.32 29.14
C ALA A 88 -10.15 -21.31 28.17
N GLU A 89 -9.62 -20.78 27.07
CA GLU A 89 -8.92 -21.50 26.00
C GLU A 89 -7.77 -20.64 25.48
N ASP A 90 -6.96 -21.20 24.59
CA ASP A 90 -5.88 -20.47 23.94
C ASP A 90 -6.46 -19.34 23.07
N LEU A 91 -5.75 -18.22 22.98
CA LEU A 91 -6.21 -17.02 22.28
C LEU A 91 -5.29 -16.71 21.10
N GLU A 92 -5.83 -16.08 20.06
CA GLU A 92 -5.07 -15.43 18.99
C GLU A 92 -5.46 -13.95 18.96
N LEU A 93 -4.46 -13.06 19.04
CA LEU A 93 -4.69 -11.62 19.13
C LEU A 93 -3.97 -10.87 18.01
N ASP A 94 -4.66 -9.91 17.40
CA ASP A 94 -4.08 -9.00 16.38
C ASP A 94 -3.11 -7.98 16.97
N ASP A 95 -3.29 -7.62 18.25
CA ASP A 95 -2.47 -6.63 18.94
C ASP A 95 -2.20 -7.03 20.40
N LEU A 96 -0.96 -6.80 20.83
CA LEU A 96 -0.45 -7.09 22.16
C LEU A 96 -0.77 -5.93 23.11
N ARG A 97 -2.03 -5.83 23.53
CA ARG A 97 -2.43 -4.84 24.54
C ARG A 97 -2.63 -5.49 25.89
N THR A 98 -3.72 -6.21 26.06
CA THR A 98 -4.11 -6.71 27.39
C THR A 98 -5.03 -7.92 27.30
N VAL A 99 -4.94 -8.83 28.26
CA VAL A 99 -5.86 -9.98 28.39
C VAL A 99 -6.49 -10.01 29.78
N PRO A 100 -7.82 -10.18 29.90
CA PRO A 100 -8.46 -10.40 31.19
C PRO A 100 -8.07 -11.77 31.75
N VAL A 101 -7.61 -11.78 33.00
CA VAL A 101 -7.20 -12.96 33.74
C VAL A 101 -8.08 -13.11 34.97
N VAL A 102 -8.86 -14.18 34.99
CA VAL A 102 -9.72 -14.52 36.13
C VAL A 102 -9.33 -15.89 36.63
N PHE A 103 -9.01 -15.99 37.93
CA PHE A 103 -8.56 -17.25 38.51
C PHE A 103 -9.05 -17.43 39.96
N GLU A 104 -8.93 -18.66 40.45
CA GLU A 104 -9.23 -19.01 41.83
C GLU A 104 -8.17 -19.98 42.36
N ALA A 105 -7.56 -19.66 43.50
CA ALA A 105 -6.63 -20.50 44.23
C ALA A 105 -7.25 -20.96 45.56
N ARG A 106 -6.98 -22.21 45.95
CA ARG A 106 -7.49 -22.81 47.19
C ARG A 106 -6.44 -23.69 47.85
N ASP A 107 -6.43 -23.67 49.16
CA ASP A 107 -5.51 -24.43 50.00
C ASP A 107 -6.19 -24.86 51.32
N ASP A 108 -5.75 -25.96 51.92
CA ASP A 108 -6.29 -26.49 53.18
C ASP A 108 -5.70 -25.80 54.42
N PHE A 109 -4.46 -25.31 54.36
CA PHE A 109 -3.80 -24.58 55.45
C PHE A 109 -3.76 -23.06 55.23
N GLY A 110 -3.80 -22.60 53.99
CA GLY A 110 -3.88 -21.19 53.61
C GLY A 110 -2.85 -20.81 52.55
N LEU A 111 -3.12 -19.74 51.82
CA LEU A 111 -2.26 -19.21 50.77
C LEU A 111 -1.40 -18.06 51.30
N THR A 112 -0.16 -17.97 50.84
CA THR A 112 0.77 -16.88 51.18
C THR A 112 1.12 -15.99 49.99
N LYS A 113 1.11 -16.55 48.78
CA LYS A 113 1.48 -15.83 47.57
C LYS A 113 0.75 -16.37 46.36
N VAL A 114 0.29 -15.48 45.49
CA VAL A 114 -0.22 -15.82 44.17
C VAL A 114 0.43 -14.89 43.15
N ASN A 115 0.92 -15.42 42.05
CA ASN A 115 1.41 -14.64 40.91
C ASN A 115 0.69 -15.07 39.64
N VAL A 116 0.32 -14.09 38.82
CA VAL A 116 0.06 -14.35 37.40
C VAL A 116 1.39 -14.29 36.67
N VAL A 117 1.68 -15.34 35.92
CA VAL A 117 2.96 -15.57 35.29
C VAL A 117 2.76 -15.51 33.78
N ILE A 118 3.53 -14.66 33.13
CA ILE A 118 3.54 -14.49 31.68
C ILE A 118 4.96 -14.59 31.16
N ALA A 119 5.16 -15.38 30.10
CA ALA A 119 6.47 -15.56 29.49
C ALA A 119 6.32 -15.83 28.01
N LEU A 120 7.35 -15.52 27.23
CA LEU A 120 7.48 -16.10 25.89
C LEU A 120 7.58 -17.62 26.04
N ALA A 121 6.84 -18.37 25.23
CA ALA A 121 6.83 -19.84 25.28
C ALA A 121 8.22 -20.44 24.99
N ALA A 122 9.09 -19.71 24.28
CA ALA A 122 10.48 -20.07 24.04
C ALA A 122 11.42 -19.74 25.23
N ASP A 123 10.98 -18.95 26.21
CA ASP A 123 11.78 -18.45 27.33
C ASP A 123 11.00 -18.50 28.67
N VAL A 124 10.35 -19.65 28.93
CA VAL A 124 9.54 -19.86 30.14
C VAL A 124 10.38 -19.84 31.42
N GLU A 125 11.71 -19.97 31.31
CA GLU A 125 12.64 -19.90 32.44
C GLU A 125 12.81 -18.48 33.00
N HIS A 126 12.53 -17.44 32.19
CA HIS A 126 12.60 -16.03 32.61
C HIS A 126 11.23 -15.35 32.51
N PRO A 127 10.25 -15.77 33.33
CA PRO A 127 8.91 -15.23 33.24
C PRO A 127 8.78 -13.88 33.94
N GLU A 128 7.90 -13.04 33.42
CA GLU A 128 7.38 -11.87 34.12
C GLU A 128 6.28 -12.31 35.09
N LYS A 129 6.35 -11.80 36.32
CA LYS A 129 5.46 -12.20 37.43
C LYS A 129 4.70 -11.01 37.99
N VAL A 130 3.39 -11.03 37.85
CA VAL A 130 2.47 -10.05 38.43
C VAL A 130 1.99 -10.56 39.78
N ALA A 131 2.56 -10.03 40.86
CA ALA A 131 2.24 -10.42 42.22
C ALA A 131 0.86 -9.88 42.65
N GLN A 132 0.04 -10.75 43.22
CA GLN A 132 -1.32 -10.42 43.64
C GLN A 132 -1.33 -9.80 45.05
N PRO A 133 -2.08 -8.71 45.28
CA PRO A 133 -2.13 -8.05 46.57
C PRO A 133 -3.01 -8.80 47.58
N ALA A 134 -2.66 -8.70 48.87
CA ALA A 134 -3.48 -9.17 49.99
C ALA A 134 -3.90 -10.66 49.92
N VAL A 135 -2.97 -11.54 49.52
CA VAL A 135 -3.19 -12.99 49.51
C VAL A 135 -3.12 -13.54 50.94
N GLU A 136 -4.28 -13.84 51.53
CA GLU A 136 -4.39 -14.48 52.84
C GLU A 136 -5.59 -15.44 52.90
N GLY A 137 -5.53 -16.43 53.79
CA GLY A 137 -6.61 -17.39 54.01
C GLY A 137 -6.63 -18.56 53.03
N ARG A 138 -7.66 -19.41 53.13
CA ARG A 138 -7.77 -20.69 52.39
C ARG A 138 -8.22 -20.58 50.94
N ARG A 139 -8.69 -19.40 50.53
CA ARG A 139 -9.21 -19.15 49.19
C ARG A 139 -8.86 -17.74 48.76
N TYR A 140 -8.39 -17.61 47.53
CA TYR A 140 -8.13 -16.32 46.91
C TYR A 140 -8.66 -16.33 45.48
N ALA A 141 -9.32 -15.25 45.08
CA ALA A 141 -9.82 -15.07 43.73
C ALA A 141 -9.30 -13.73 43.19
N GLY A 142 -8.76 -13.77 41.98
CA GLY A 142 -8.28 -12.59 41.27
C GLY A 142 -9.08 -12.36 40.00
N ASP A 143 -9.27 -11.09 39.68
CA ASP A 143 -9.86 -10.59 38.44
C ASP A 143 -9.06 -9.34 38.05
N GLU A 144 -8.17 -9.50 37.09
CA GLU A 144 -7.28 -8.43 36.64
C GLU A 144 -7.11 -8.43 35.12
N VAL A 145 -6.59 -7.32 34.61
CA VAL A 145 -6.25 -7.17 33.20
C VAL A 145 -4.73 -7.11 33.09
N VAL A 146 -4.14 -8.13 32.47
CA VAL A 146 -2.70 -8.27 32.35
C VAL A 146 -2.23 -7.64 31.05
N ASP A 147 -1.22 -6.77 31.15
CA ASP A 147 -0.52 -6.18 30.01
C ASP A 147 0.47 -7.18 29.42
N LEU A 148 0.28 -7.51 28.13
CA LEU A 148 1.15 -8.45 27.42
C LEU A 148 2.34 -7.76 26.75
N SER A 149 2.36 -6.43 26.66
CA SER A 149 3.46 -5.69 26.04
C SER A 149 4.77 -5.85 26.84
N VAL A 150 4.69 -6.22 28.11
CA VAL A 150 5.85 -6.43 29.00
C VAL A 150 6.76 -7.57 28.54
N VAL A 151 6.21 -8.61 27.89
CA VAL A 151 7.03 -9.70 27.31
C VAL A 151 7.59 -9.34 25.93
N GLN A 152 7.16 -8.20 25.35
CA GLN A 152 7.65 -7.66 24.07
C GLN A 152 7.64 -8.70 22.93
N ALA A 153 6.59 -9.52 22.92
CA ALA A 153 6.37 -10.50 21.88
C ALA A 153 6.30 -9.84 20.49
N GLN A 154 6.82 -10.52 19.48
CA GLN A 154 6.68 -10.15 18.08
C GLN A 154 5.52 -10.92 17.44
N PRO A 155 5.01 -10.51 16.26
CA PRO A 155 4.09 -11.34 15.48
C PRO A 155 4.60 -12.79 15.36
N GLY A 156 3.71 -13.77 15.55
CA GLY A 156 4.03 -15.20 15.53
C GLY A 156 4.54 -15.78 16.85
N ASP A 157 4.93 -14.95 17.83
CA ASP A 157 5.33 -15.43 19.15
C ASP A 157 4.11 -16.04 19.88
N ARG A 158 4.39 -17.03 20.74
CA ARG A 158 3.41 -17.58 21.68
C ARG A 158 3.78 -17.15 23.09
N ILE A 159 2.82 -16.59 23.81
CA ILE A 159 2.95 -16.19 25.21
C ILE A 159 2.28 -17.27 26.05
N ALA A 160 3.03 -17.86 26.98
CA ALA A 160 2.49 -18.74 28.00
C ALA A 160 1.97 -17.91 29.17
N LEU A 161 0.71 -18.11 29.54
CA LEU A 161 0.05 -17.48 30.67
C LEU A 161 -0.45 -18.55 31.64
N PHE A 162 -0.05 -18.47 32.91
CA PHE A 162 -0.54 -19.35 33.96
C PHE A 162 -0.50 -18.65 35.31
N VAL A 163 -1.16 -19.24 36.31
CA VAL A 163 -1.18 -18.71 37.68
C VAL A 163 -0.49 -19.70 38.59
N GLU A 164 0.42 -19.20 39.42
CA GLU A 164 1.07 -19.99 40.47
C GLU A 164 0.63 -19.49 41.85
N ALA A 165 0.37 -20.42 42.77
CA ALA A 165 0.04 -20.14 44.15
C ALA A 165 0.98 -20.90 45.08
N PHE A 166 1.25 -20.32 46.24
CA PHE A 166 2.08 -20.89 47.29
C PHE A 166 1.28 -20.98 48.58
N ASP A 167 1.39 -22.11 49.27
CA ASP A 167 0.74 -22.34 50.56
C ASP A 167 1.49 -21.66 51.72
N ALA A 168 1.01 -21.90 52.94
CA ALA A 168 1.58 -21.42 54.19
C ALA A 168 2.40 -22.49 54.93
N ASN A 169 3.02 -23.44 54.21
CA ASN A 169 3.84 -24.48 54.85
C ASN A 169 5.20 -23.92 55.31
N ASP A 170 5.36 -23.79 56.63
CA ASP A 170 6.59 -23.34 57.28
C ASP A 170 7.49 -24.50 57.77
N VAL A 171 7.04 -25.75 57.64
CA VAL A 171 7.73 -26.96 58.13
C VAL A 171 8.73 -27.48 57.11
N ASP A 172 8.28 -27.73 55.87
CA ASP A 172 9.13 -28.24 54.78
C ASP A 172 9.41 -27.18 53.69
N GLY A 173 8.83 -25.97 53.87
CA GLY A 173 8.83 -24.88 52.90
C GLY A 173 7.56 -24.86 52.05
N PRO A 174 7.17 -23.67 51.52
CA PRO A 174 5.88 -23.51 50.87
C PRO A 174 5.78 -24.33 49.59
N GLN A 175 4.73 -25.14 49.44
CA GLN A 175 4.49 -25.90 48.22
C GLN A 175 3.87 -25.00 47.15
N ARG A 176 4.09 -25.36 45.88
CA ARG A 176 3.68 -24.59 44.71
C ARG A 176 2.59 -25.32 43.93
N GLY A 177 1.46 -24.67 43.76
CA GLY A 177 0.37 -25.05 42.86
C GLY A 177 0.38 -24.23 41.59
N VAL A 178 0.06 -24.83 40.44
CA VAL A 178 0.04 -24.15 39.14
C VAL A 178 -1.26 -24.46 38.40
N SER A 179 -1.84 -23.46 37.73
CA SER A 179 -3.01 -23.64 36.87
C SER A 179 -2.67 -24.36 35.56
N ALA A 180 -3.70 -24.66 34.75
CA ALA A 180 -3.46 -24.92 33.33
C ALA A 180 -2.80 -23.69 32.67
N THR A 181 -1.85 -23.95 31.77
CA THR A 181 -1.23 -22.92 30.93
C THR A 181 -2.12 -22.60 29.75
N ARG A 182 -2.30 -21.33 29.45
CA ARG A 182 -2.97 -20.82 28.26
C ARG A 182 -1.96 -20.17 27.35
N TYR A 183 -2.04 -20.48 26.06
CA TYR A 183 -1.18 -19.87 25.07
C TYR A 183 -1.93 -18.75 24.35
N ILE A 184 -1.30 -17.59 24.30
CA ILE A 184 -1.76 -16.44 23.53
C ILE A 184 -0.81 -16.32 22.35
N THR A 185 -1.31 -16.57 21.14
CA THR A 185 -0.56 -16.45 19.90
C THR A 185 -0.74 -15.05 19.34
N VAL A 186 0.36 -14.40 18.98
CA VAL A 186 0.32 -13.09 18.32
C VAL A 186 0.06 -13.32 16.84
N ASN A 187 -1.04 -12.78 16.31
CA ASN A 187 -1.38 -12.94 14.90
C ASN A 187 -0.23 -12.41 14.03
N ASP A 188 0.18 -13.21 13.05
CA ASP A 188 1.15 -12.84 12.04
C ASP A 188 0.47 -12.81 10.67
N PRO A 189 -0.07 -11.64 10.26
CA PRO A 189 -0.67 -11.52 8.93
C PRO A 189 0.35 -11.80 7.82
N LYS A 190 1.65 -11.55 8.03
CA LYS A 190 2.68 -11.85 7.03
C LYS A 190 2.84 -13.35 6.84
N GLN A 191 2.81 -14.12 7.92
CA GLN A 191 2.86 -15.59 7.82
C GLN A 191 1.62 -16.16 7.11
N LYS A 192 0.42 -15.64 7.40
CA LYS A 192 -0.81 -16.05 6.70
C LYS A 192 -0.76 -15.70 5.20
N HIS A 193 -0.29 -14.50 4.86
CA HIS A 193 -0.07 -14.09 3.47
C HIS A 193 0.92 -15.01 2.76
N PHE A 194 2.01 -15.36 3.43
CA PHE A 194 3.01 -16.29 2.92
C PHE A 194 2.44 -17.69 2.62
N GLU A 195 1.65 -18.25 3.53
CA GLU A 195 0.99 -19.54 3.34
C GLU A 195 0.01 -19.51 2.16
N LEU A 196 -0.65 -18.37 1.97
CA LEU A 196 -1.52 -18.13 0.82
C LEU A 196 -0.73 -18.12 -0.49
N SER A 197 0.42 -17.43 -0.53
CA SER A 197 1.34 -17.39 -1.67
C SER A 197 1.90 -18.79 -2.00
N GLU A 198 2.18 -19.62 -1.01
CA GLU A 198 2.57 -21.02 -1.23
C GLU A 198 1.44 -21.87 -1.82
N ARG A 199 0.21 -21.72 -1.32
CA ARG A 199 -0.94 -22.41 -1.91
C ARG A 199 -1.19 -21.97 -3.34
N LEU A 200 -1.00 -20.69 -3.67
CA LEU A 200 -1.06 -20.20 -5.05
C LEU A 200 -0.01 -20.88 -5.94
N ARG A 201 1.20 -21.10 -5.40
CA ARG A 201 2.26 -21.81 -6.11
C ARG A 201 1.89 -23.28 -6.36
N GLU A 202 1.32 -23.98 -5.38
CA GLU A 202 0.84 -25.36 -5.57
C GLU A 202 -0.25 -25.47 -6.65
N VAL A 203 -1.02 -24.40 -6.88
CA VAL A 203 -2.00 -24.33 -7.97
C VAL A 203 -1.32 -24.39 -9.34
N VAL A 204 -0.11 -23.83 -9.51
CA VAL A 204 0.65 -23.93 -10.78
C VAL A 204 0.89 -25.39 -11.13
N ASP A 205 1.37 -26.19 -10.18
CA ASP A 205 1.62 -27.63 -10.40
C ASP A 205 0.35 -28.39 -10.79
N LEU A 206 -0.79 -28.03 -10.17
CA LEU A 206 -2.10 -28.59 -10.51
C LEU A 206 -2.55 -28.18 -11.91
N LEU A 207 -2.33 -26.93 -12.31
CA LEU A 207 -2.68 -26.43 -13.65
C LEU A 207 -1.80 -27.07 -14.73
N VAL A 208 -0.49 -27.22 -14.49
CA VAL A 208 0.43 -27.90 -15.41
C VAL A 208 0.04 -29.37 -15.58
N THR A 209 -0.30 -30.05 -14.47
CA THR A 209 -0.82 -31.42 -14.53
C THR A 209 -2.11 -31.50 -15.34
N ALA A 210 -3.05 -30.58 -15.10
CA ALA A 210 -4.29 -30.49 -15.84
C ALA A 210 -4.06 -30.21 -17.34
N LEU A 211 -3.08 -29.37 -17.68
CA LEU A 211 -2.71 -29.10 -19.07
C LEU A 211 -2.17 -30.36 -19.75
N ALA A 212 -1.22 -31.06 -19.12
CA ALA A 212 -0.64 -32.29 -19.65
C ALA A 212 -1.71 -33.36 -19.91
N ASP A 213 -2.57 -33.60 -18.92
CA ASP A 213 -3.72 -34.51 -19.02
C ASP A 213 -4.61 -34.23 -20.24
N ARG A 214 -4.86 -32.94 -20.52
CA ARG A 214 -5.73 -32.52 -21.64
C ARG A 214 -5.06 -32.60 -23.00
N LEU A 215 -3.74 -32.42 -23.06
CA LEU A 215 -2.95 -32.57 -24.29
C LEU A 215 -2.79 -34.05 -24.69
N GLU A 216 -2.88 -34.98 -23.75
CA GLU A 216 -2.80 -36.42 -23.99
C GLU A 216 -4.12 -37.07 -24.47
N ILE A 217 -5.22 -36.30 -24.59
CA ILE A 217 -6.52 -36.86 -24.98
C ILE A 217 -6.51 -37.25 -26.47
N GLU A 218 -6.48 -38.55 -26.75
CA GLU A 218 -6.65 -39.06 -28.12
C GLU A 218 -8.13 -39.19 -28.50
N PHE A 219 -8.69 -38.13 -29.08
CA PHE A 219 -10.12 -38.04 -29.45
C PHE A 219 -10.59 -39.02 -30.53
N TYR A 220 -9.67 -39.52 -31.37
CA TYR A 220 -10.01 -40.34 -32.54
C TYR A 220 -9.62 -41.80 -32.40
N ASP A 221 -8.94 -42.19 -31.32
CA ASP A 221 -8.58 -43.59 -31.10
C ASP A 221 -9.79 -44.39 -30.61
N SER A 222 -9.96 -45.58 -31.19
CA SER A 222 -11.05 -46.51 -30.94
C SER A 222 -10.53 -47.92 -30.67
N ALA A 223 -9.31 -48.06 -30.15
CA ALA A 223 -8.78 -49.35 -29.70
C ALA A 223 -9.74 -50.01 -28.69
N ALA A 224 -9.91 -51.33 -28.80
CA ALA A 224 -10.96 -52.08 -28.09
C ALA A 224 -10.74 -52.17 -26.56
N ASP A 225 -9.56 -51.81 -26.09
CA ASP A 225 -9.10 -51.77 -24.71
C ASP A 225 -9.18 -50.37 -24.07
N LEU A 226 -9.55 -49.33 -24.83
CA LEU A 226 -9.75 -47.98 -24.32
C LEU A 226 -11.16 -47.80 -23.72
N ASP A 227 -11.23 -47.03 -22.63
CA ASP A 227 -12.51 -46.56 -22.09
C ASP A 227 -13.27 -45.71 -23.13
N PRO A 228 -14.61 -45.68 -23.11
CA PRO A 228 -15.40 -44.80 -23.97
C PRO A 228 -14.95 -43.33 -23.87
N LEU A 229 -14.96 -42.62 -24.99
CA LEU A 229 -14.48 -41.23 -25.07
C LEU A 229 -15.07 -40.31 -23.99
N PRO A 230 -16.38 -40.35 -23.65
CA PRO A 230 -16.92 -39.54 -22.53
C PRO A 230 -16.27 -39.85 -21.18
N ALA A 231 -15.97 -41.11 -20.89
CA ALA A 231 -15.33 -41.52 -19.64
C ALA A 231 -13.87 -41.06 -19.60
N ARG A 232 -13.16 -41.11 -20.74
CA ARG A 232 -11.80 -40.57 -20.88
C ARG A 232 -11.79 -39.06 -20.63
N ILE A 233 -12.65 -38.30 -21.32
CA ILE A 233 -12.79 -36.86 -21.11
C ILE A 233 -13.10 -36.55 -19.65
N GLY A 234 -14.04 -37.28 -19.03
CA GLY A 234 -14.39 -37.08 -17.62
C GLY A 234 -13.21 -37.24 -16.64
N LYS A 235 -12.28 -38.16 -16.89
CA LYS A 235 -11.07 -38.32 -16.06
C LYS A 235 -10.17 -37.09 -16.13
N TYR A 236 -9.93 -36.55 -17.33
CA TYR A 236 -9.06 -35.39 -17.52
C TYR A 236 -9.74 -34.06 -17.15
N SER A 237 -11.06 -33.96 -17.31
CA SER A 237 -11.83 -32.81 -16.79
C SER A 237 -11.73 -32.71 -15.27
N GLN A 238 -11.58 -33.84 -14.55
CA GLN A 238 -11.45 -33.84 -13.09
C GLN A 238 -10.17 -33.15 -12.60
N SER A 239 -9.04 -33.31 -13.29
CA SER A 239 -7.80 -32.61 -12.92
C SER A 239 -7.91 -31.11 -13.16
N THR A 240 -8.55 -30.70 -14.26
CA THR A 240 -8.84 -29.28 -14.54
C THR A 240 -9.75 -28.68 -13.48
N GLU A 241 -10.81 -29.39 -13.08
CA GLU A 241 -11.75 -28.95 -12.05
C GLU A 241 -11.08 -28.86 -10.66
N LYS A 242 -10.21 -29.82 -10.33
CA LYS A 242 -9.41 -29.76 -9.11
C LYS A 242 -8.49 -28.54 -9.09
N ALA A 243 -7.83 -28.24 -10.20
CA ALA A 243 -6.96 -27.07 -10.32
C ALA A 243 -7.77 -25.75 -10.21
N SER A 244 -8.93 -25.66 -10.87
CA SER A 244 -9.79 -24.47 -10.77
C SER A 244 -10.35 -24.28 -9.36
N GLN A 245 -10.75 -25.35 -8.67
CA GLN A 245 -11.22 -25.28 -7.28
C GLN A 245 -10.12 -24.86 -6.32
N ALA A 246 -8.89 -25.35 -6.50
CA ALA A 246 -7.75 -24.93 -5.71
C ALA A 246 -7.44 -23.44 -5.90
N LEU A 247 -7.45 -22.96 -7.16
CA LEU A 247 -7.30 -21.54 -7.48
C LEU A 247 -8.43 -20.70 -6.86
N ALA A 248 -9.67 -21.16 -6.95
CA ALA A 248 -10.83 -20.48 -6.37
C ALA A 248 -10.72 -20.34 -4.85
N ALA A 249 -10.26 -21.38 -4.15
CA ALA A 249 -10.04 -21.33 -2.71
C ALA A 249 -8.98 -20.29 -2.34
N VAL A 250 -7.87 -20.22 -3.07
CA VAL A 250 -6.82 -19.21 -2.84
C VAL A 250 -7.34 -17.80 -3.09
N VAL A 251 -8.04 -17.55 -4.20
CA VAL A 251 -8.62 -16.24 -4.54
C VAL A 251 -9.68 -15.80 -3.52
N ALA A 252 -10.43 -16.73 -2.93
CA ALA A 252 -11.38 -16.43 -1.87
C ALA A 252 -10.68 -16.01 -0.57
N ASP A 253 -9.61 -16.72 -0.18
CA ASP A 253 -8.83 -16.40 1.01
C ASP A 253 -8.12 -15.03 0.88
N MET A 254 -7.74 -14.63 -0.35
CA MET A 254 -7.15 -13.31 -0.64
C MET A 254 -8.08 -12.13 -0.30
N VAL A 255 -9.39 -12.33 -0.17
CA VAL A 255 -10.33 -11.26 0.21
C VAL A 255 -10.14 -10.83 1.66
N GLY A 256 -9.79 -11.77 2.54
CA GLY A 256 -9.56 -11.52 3.97
C GLY A 256 -8.11 -11.17 4.29
N ASP A 257 -7.21 -11.33 3.33
CA ASP A 257 -5.80 -11.05 3.49
C ASP A 257 -5.49 -9.59 3.12
N PRO A 258 -5.11 -8.74 4.10
CA PRO A 258 -4.89 -7.35 3.81
C PRO A 258 -3.63 -7.13 2.95
N LEU A 259 -2.67 -8.06 2.96
CA LEU A 259 -1.36 -7.95 2.28
C LEU A 259 -1.45 -8.25 0.79
N THR A 260 -2.47 -8.96 0.33
CA THR A 260 -2.67 -9.20 -1.10
C THR A 260 -3.07 -7.91 -1.83
N PRO A 261 -2.32 -7.47 -2.87
CA PRO A 261 -2.73 -6.34 -3.69
C PRO A 261 -4.05 -6.61 -4.41
N GLU A 262 -4.92 -5.61 -4.50
CA GLU A 262 -6.23 -5.78 -5.13
C GLU A 262 -6.10 -6.18 -6.61
N GLU A 263 -5.07 -5.70 -7.31
CA GLU A 263 -4.85 -6.03 -8.72
C GLU A 263 -4.55 -7.51 -8.92
N VAL A 264 -3.73 -8.11 -8.04
CA VAL A 264 -3.40 -9.55 -8.09
C VAL A 264 -4.67 -10.38 -7.97
N ARG A 265 -5.49 -10.07 -6.95
CA ARG A 265 -6.73 -10.78 -6.69
C ARG A 265 -7.70 -10.66 -7.86
N LEU A 266 -7.86 -9.46 -8.43
CA LEU A 266 -8.77 -9.23 -9.56
C LEU A 266 -8.30 -9.94 -10.83
N ALA A 267 -7.00 -9.92 -11.14
CA ALA A 267 -6.44 -10.62 -12.29
C ALA A 267 -6.68 -12.14 -12.20
N LEU A 268 -6.37 -12.74 -11.04
CA LEU A 268 -6.59 -14.15 -10.78
C LEU A 268 -8.08 -14.52 -10.85
N ALA A 269 -8.96 -13.71 -10.25
CA ALA A 269 -10.40 -13.93 -10.30
C ALA A 269 -10.95 -13.87 -11.73
N GLY A 270 -10.47 -12.93 -12.56
CA GLY A 270 -10.87 -12.81 -13.96
C GLY A 270 -10.47 -14.02 -14.81
N ARG A 271 -9.23 -14.51 -14.65
CA ARG A 271 -8.78 -15.73 -15.36
C ARG A 271 -9.48 -16.97 -14.87
N LEU A 272 -9.65 -17.12 -13.56
CA LEU A 272 -10.42 -18.22 -12.97
C LEU A 272 -11.85 -18.26 -13.54
N GLY A 273 -12.54 -17.12 -13.59
CA GLY A 273 -13.89 -17.05 -14.15
C GLY A 273 -13.95 -17.50 -15.61
N THR A 274 -12.95 -17.10 -16.41
CA THR A 274 -12.83 -17.55 -17.82
C THR A 274 -12.60 -19.05 -17.91
N LEU A 275 -11.69 -19.60 -17.10
CA LEU A 275 -11.40 -21.03 -17.05
C LEU A 275 -12.64 -21.84 -16.66
N GLU A 276 -13.33 -21.45 -15.58
CA GLU A 276 -14.56 -22.12 -15.12
C GLU A 276 -15.68 -22.08 -16.16
N GLU A 277 -15.82 -20.97 -16.88
CA GLU A 277 -16.79 -20.86 -17.97
C GLU A 277 -16.49 -21.87 -19.09
N ARG A 278 -15.23 -21.97 -19.53
CA ARG A 278 -14.81 -22.91 -20.58
C ARG A 278 -14.99 -24.37 -20.15
N VAL A 279 -14.57 -24.71 -18.93
CA VAL A 279 -14.72 -26.06 -18.37
C VAL A 279 -16.20 -26.44 -18.28
N ARG A 280 -17.06 -25.54 -17.78
CA ARG A 280 -18.51 -25.80 -17.67
C ARG A 280 -19.18 -25.93 -19.04
N ALA A 281 -18.73 -25.17 -20.04
CA ALA A 281 -19.24 -25.27 -21.40
C ALA A 281 -18.89 -26.60 -22.06
N GLU A 282 -17.66 -27.10 -21.88
CA GLU A 282 -17.25 -28.43 -22.33
C GLU A 282 -18.06 -29.53 -21.63
N ALA A 283 -18.15 -29.49 -20.30
CA ALA A 283 -18.87 -30.51 -19.52
C ALA A 283 -20.33 -30.66 -19.99
N ARG A 284 -21.03 -29.52 -20.22
CA ARG A 284 -22.38 -29.52 -20.78
C ARG A 284 -22.46 -30.11 -22.19
N LEU A 285 -21.47 -29.83 -23.04
CA LEU A 285 -21.42 -30.37 -24.39
C LEU A 285 -21.23 -31.90 -24.38
N VAL A 286 -20.35 -32.40 -23.50
CA VAL A 286 -20.09 -33.84 -23.33
C VAL A 286 -21.32 -34.56 -22.78
N GLU A 287 -21.97 -33.99 -21.76
CA GLU A 287 -23.21 -34.52 -21.17
C GLU A 287 -24.34 -34.57 -22.21
N ALA A 288 -24.53 -33.49 -22.97
CA ALA A 288 -25.57 -33.44 -24.01
C ALA A 288 -25.30 -34.40 -25.19
N SER A 289 -24.05 -34.81 -25.38
CA SER A 289 -23.61 -35.56 -26.56
C SER A 289 -23.11 -36.97 -26.26
N THR A 290 -23.37 -37.51 -25.06
CA THR A 290 -22.77 -38.77 -24.58
C THR A 290 -22.98 -39.93 -25.54
N ALA A 291 -24.22 -40.19 -25.98
CA ALA A 291 -24.51 -41.29 -26.90
C ALA A 291 -23.84 -41.12 -28.29
N ALA A 292 -23.72 -39.88 -28.78
CA ALA A 292 -23.09 -39.60 -30.06
C ALA A 292 -21.55 -39.72 -30.00
N LEU A 293 -20.97 -39.42 -28.83
CA LEU A 293 -19.55 -39.61 -28.53
C LEU A 293 -19.20 -41.09 -28.35
N GLU A 294 -20.04 -41.88 -27.66
CA GLU A 294 -19.90 -43.34 -27.56
C GLU A 294 -19.99 -44.01 -28.94
N ALA A 295 -20.85 -43.49 -29.83
CA ALA A 295 -20.96 -43.95 -31.21
C ALA A 295 -19.82 -43.46 -32.12
N GLY A 296 -18.89 -42.62 -31.63
CA GLY A 296 -17.77 -42.10 -32.42
C GLY A 296 -18.18 -41.17 -33.56
N THR A 297 -19.27 -40.40 -33.38
CA THR A 297 -19.76 -39.50 -34.43
C THR A 297 -18.77 -38.36 -34.67
N ARG A 298 -18.08 -38.38 -35.82
CA ARG A 298 -16.97 -37.45 -36.12
C ARG A 298 -17.31 -35.98 -35.91
N ALA A 299 -18.48 -35.51 -36.35
CA ALA A 299 -18.89 -34.12 -36.16
C ALA A 299 -19.01 -33.72 -34.67
N THR A 300 -19.45 -34.64 -33.82
CA THR A 300 -19.57 -34.43 -32.37
C THR A 300 -18.19 -34.49 -31.70
N VAL A 301 -17.34 -35.44 -32.11
CA VAL A 301 -15.95 -35.54 -31.64
C VAL A 301 -15.19 -34.25 -31.98
N ASP A 302 -15.31 -33.73 -33.20
CA ASP A 302 -14.68 -32.47 -33.60
C ASP A 302 -15.18 -31.27 -32.77
N GLN A 303 -16.47 -31.24 -32.40
CA GLN A 303 -17.04 -30.18 -31.56
C GLN A 303 -16.48 -30.22 -30.14
N VAL A 304 -16.37 -31.41 -29.56
CA VAL A 304 -15.79 -31.59 -28.21
C VAL A 304 -14.29 -31.33 -28.23
N ASN A 305 -13.56 -31.78 -29.24
CA ASN A 305 -12.13 -31.46 -29.37
C ASN A 305 -11.90 -29.94 -29.45
N LYS A 306 -12.72 -29.20 -30.20
CA LYS A 306 -12.66 -27.72 -30.20
C LYS A 306 -13.02 -27.08 -28.85
N ALA A 307 -13.90 -27.71 -28.08
CA ALA A 307 -14.18 -27.25 -26.72
C ALA A 307 -12.97 -27.51 -25.81
N ASN A 308 -12.32 -28.67 -25.95
CA ASN A 308 -11.08 -28.99 -25.26
C ASN A 308 -9.95 -28.01 -25.60
N GLU A 309 -9.73 -27.68 -26.87
CA GLU A 309 -8.74 -26.68 -27.32
C GLU A 309 -8.95 -25.33 -26.60
N ARG A 310 -10.20 -24.87 -26.45
CA ARG A 310 -10.48 -23.62 -25.72
C ARG A 310 -10.25 -23.71 -24.22
N VAL A 311 -10.40 -24.90 -23.63
CA VAL A 311 -10.05 -25.11 -22.22
C VAL A 311 -8.53 -25.15 -22.08
N VAL A 312 -7.82 -25.82 -22.98
CA VAL A 312 -6.35 -25.83 -23.05
C VAL A 312 -5.82 -24.40 -23.12
N ASP A 313 -6.31 -23.57 -24.05
CA ASP A 313 -5.94 -22.15 -24.14
C ASP A 313 -6.17 -21.39 -22.81
N ALA A 314 -7.28 -21.69 -22.12
CA ALA A 314 -7.61 -21.05 -20.85
C ALA A 314 -6.72 -21.54 -19.69
N VAL A 315 -6.34 -22.82 -19.67
CA VAL A 315 -5.37 -23.36 -18.70
C VAL A 315 -3.99 -22.76 -18.94
N GLU A 316 -3.52 -22.70 -20.17
CA GLU A 316 -2.22 -22.10 -20.52
C GLU A 316 -2.15 -20.63 -20.07
N GLN A 317 -3.17 -19.84 -20.38
CA GLN A 317 -3.25 -18.46 -19.91
C GLN A 317 -3.33 -18.34 -18.38
N ALA A 318 -3.98 -19.28 -17.71
CA ALA A 318 -4.04 -19.31 -16.25
C ALA A 318 -2.66 -19.66 -15.65
N ILE A 319 -1.91 -20.60 -16.22
CA ILE A 319 -0.55 -20.95 -15.78
C ILE A 319 0.34 -19.71 -15.85
N VAL A 320 0.42 -19.07 -17.01
CA VAL A 320 1.28 -17.89 -17.21
C VAL A 320 0.93 -16.77 -16.22
N LEU A 321 -0.36 -16.49 -16.03
CA LEU A 321 -0.77 -15.47 -15.06
C LEU A 321 -0.41 -15.88 -13.62
N VAL A 322 -0.76 -17.10 -13.21
CA VAL A 322 -0.53 -17.56 -11.84
C VAL A 322 0.96 -17.57 -11.53
N GLU A 323 1.81 -18.01 -12.46
CA GLU A 323 3.28 -17.95 -12.31
C GLU A 323 3.77 -16.51 -12.13
N ALA A 324 3.28 -15.56 -12.95
CA ALA A 324 3.62 -14.15 -12.81
C ALA A 324 3.15 -13.57 -11.45
N MET A 325 1.96 -13.95 -10.99
CA MET A 325 1.43 -13.51 -9.70
C MET A 325 2.20 -14.14 -8.53
N VAL A 326 2.62 -15.40 -8.62
CA VAL A 326 3.48 -16.06 -7.63
C VAL A 326 4.83 -15.38 -7.55
N ALA A 327 5.43 -15.02 -8.69
CA ALA A 327 6.67 -14.27 -8.74
C ALA A 327 6.51 -12.90 -8.06
N ARG A 328 5.41 -12.20 -8.34
CA ARG A 328 5.12 -10.87 -7.78
C ARG A 328 4.94 -10.92 -6.27
N LEU A 329 4.06 -11.80 -5.77
CA LEU A 329 3.84 -11.96 -4.34
C LEU A 329 5.12 -12.37 -3.61
N ALA A 330 5.96 -13.20 -4.23
CA ALA A 330 7.23 -13.58 -3.62
C ALA A 330 8.24 -12.42 -3.52
N LEU A 331 8.25 -11.49 -4.49
CA LEU A 331 9.07 -10.27 -4.41
C LEU A 331 8.50 -9.29 -3.37
N GLU A 332 7.18 -9.15 -3.28
CA GLU A 332 6.51 -8.34 -2.24
C GLU A 332 6.79 -8.91 -0.83
N ASP A 333 6.77 -10.24 -0.67
CA ASP A 333 7.20 -10.94 0.55
C ASP A 333 8.65 -10.59 0.90
N MET A 334 9.54 -10.54 -0.09
CA MET A 334 10.96 -10.21 0.10
C MET A 334 11.17 -8.76 0.50
N GLU A 335 10.44 -7.82 -0.09
CA GLU A 335 10.44 -6.42 0.32
C GLU A 335 9.99 -6.30 1.78
N ALA A 336 8.89 -6.96 2.15
CA ALA A 336 8.38 -6.96 3.52
C ALA A 336 9.34 -7.62 4.54
N MET A 337 10.15 -8.58 4.12
CA MET A 337 11.24 -9.14 4.92
C MET A 337 12.42 -8.18 5.02
N ALA A 338 12.80 -7.49 3.92
CA ALA A 338 13.89 -6.51 3.91
C ALA A 338 13.59 -5.34 4.85
N GLU A 339 12.37 -4.79 4.82
CA GLU A 339 11.91 -3.74 5.74
C GLU A 339 11.98 -4.20 7.21
N GLU A 340 11.63 -5.47 7.47
CA GLU A 340 11.69 -6.03 8.81
C GLU A 340 13.12 -6.21 9.31
N LEU A 341 14.03 -6.64 8.43
CA LEU A 341 15.47 -6.70 8.73
C LEU A 341 16.03 -5.30 9.02
N GLN A 342 15.63 -4.28 8.25
CA GLN A 342 16.01 -2.88 8.53
C GLN A 342 15.51 -2.42 9.90
N ALA A 343 14.25 -2.73 10.24
CA ALA A 343 13.67 -2.40 11.54
C ALA A 343 14.39 -3.12 12.70
N MET A 344 14.66 -4.41 12.57
CA MET A 344 15.42 -5.19 13.56
C MET A 344 16.84 -4.64 13.75
N ARG A 345 17.53 -4.30 12.66
CA ARG A 345 18.85 -3.68 12.69
C ARG A 345 18.83 -2.31 13.38
N ALA A 346 17.83 -1.48 13.11
CA ALA A 346 17.65 -0.19 13.77
C ALA A 346 17.43 -0.36 15.29
N ARG A 347 16.58 -1.32 15.69
CA ARG A 347 16.41 -1.68 17.11
C ARG A 347 17.71 -2.16 17.75
N LEU A 348 18.51 -2.96 17.03
CA LEU A 348 19.81 -3.41 17.51
C LEU A 348 20.76 -2.23 17.76
N LYS A 349 20.80 -1.26 16.84
CA LYS A 349 21.57 -0.02 16.97
C LYS A 349 21.20 0.72 18.26
N ASP A 350 19.91 0.89 18.51
CA ASP A 350 19.41 1.56 19.72
C ASP A 350 19.76 0.80 21.00
N LEU A 351 19.62 -0.52 21.01
CA LEU A 351 19.97 -1.35 22.18
C LEU A 351 21.48 -1.30 22.49
N ILE A 352 22.34 -1.36 21.46
CA ILE A 352 23.79 -1.24 21.63
C ILE A 352 24.17 0.16 22.12
N GLN A 353 23.51 1.22 21.64
CA GLN A 353 23.71 2.57 22.16
C GLN A 353 23.30 2.71 23.63
N GLN A 354 22.20 2.08 24.06
CA GLN A 354 21.79 2.04 25.46
C GLN A 354 22.80 1.27 26.32
N TYR A 355 23.28 0.12 25.83
CA TYR A 355 24.30 -0.67 26.53
C TYR A 355 25.63 0.07 26.65
N LYS A 356 26.00 0.90 25.66
CA LYS A 356 27.16 1.79 25.76
C LYS A 356 27.04 2.81 26.88
N GLN A 357 25.82 3.24 27.23
CA GLN A 357 25.58 4.16 28.35
C GLN A 357 25.62 3.44 29.72
N ASN A 358 25.30 2.14 29.76
CA ASN A 358 25.32 1.33 31.00
C ASN A 358 25.88 -0.10 30.76
N PRO A 359 27.21 -0.28 30.71
CA PRO A 359 27.84 -1.52 30.27
C PRO A 359 27.72 -2.73 31.23
N ASP A 360 27.28 -2.52 32.47
CA ASP A 360 27.15 -3.59 33.48
C ASP A 360 25.76 -4.27 33.47
N ASP A 361 24.84 -3.81 32.61
CA ASP A 361 23.49 -4.35 32.52
C ASP A 361 23.46 -5.70 31.79
N LYS A 362 23.56 -6.77 32.56
CA LYS A 362 23.52 -8.16 32.07
C LYS A 362 22.19 -8.51 31.38
N ALA A 363 21.08 -7.93 31.80
CA ALA A 363 19.77 -8.18 31.20
C ALA A 363 19.69 -7.53 29.81
N LEU A 364 20.22 -6.31 29.67
CA LEU A 364 20.32 -5.62 28.39
C LEU A 364 21.27 -6.35 27.42
N LYS A 365 22.42 -6.85 27.90
CA LYS A 365 23.31 -7.69 27.08
C LYS A 365 22.61 -8.95 26.57
N ALA A 366 21.91 -9.67 27.45
CA ALA A 366 21.16 -10.87 27.05
C ALA A 366 20.06 -10.56 26.03
N ARG A 367 19.41 -9.38 26.14
CA ARG A 367 18.43 -8.92 25.17
C ARG A 367 19.05 -8.61 23.80
N ILE A 368 20.21 -7.95 23.76
CA ILE A 368 20.95 -7.71 22.50
C ILE A 368 21.28 -9.04 21.83
N MET A 369 21.81 -10.02 22.57
CA MET A 369 22.13 -11.34 22.02
C MET A 369 20.91 -12.06 21.44
N ARG A 370 19.75 -11.97 22.11
CA ARG A 370 18.49 -12.53 21.58
C ARG A 370 18.05 -11.82 20.28
N GLU A 371 18.19 -10.50 20.20
CA GLU A 371 17.82 -9.75 18.99
C GLU A 371 18.75 -10.07 17.81
N ILE A 372 20.05 -10.32 18.06
CA ILE A 372 20.98 -10.78 17.02
C ILE A 372 20.59 -12.17 16.51
N GLN A 373 20.27 -13.10 17.40
CA GLN A 373 19.81 -14.43 17.02
C GLN A 373 18.54 -14.38 16.19
N ARG A 374 17.59 -13.50 16.54
CA ARG A 374 16.36 -13.26 15.76
C ARG A 374 16.66 -12.70 14.38
N LEU A 375 17.52 -11.68 14.30
CA LEU A 375 17.93 -11.08 13.04
C LEU A 375 18.58 -12.14 12.11
N ARG A 376 19.44 -13.00 12.67
CA ARG A 376 20.06 -14.12 11.95
C ARG A 376 19.04 -15.14 11.45
N GLN A 377 18.09 -15.55 12.30
CA GLN A 377 17.02 -16.46 11.90
C GLN A 377 16.18 -15.87 10.76
N ARG A 378 15.86 -14.57 10.83
CA ARG A 378 15.07 -13.89 9.80
C ARG A 378 15.82 -13.80 8.46
N MET A 379 17.13 -13.53 8.50
CA MET A 379 17.97 -13.56 7.31
C MET A 379 18.08 -14.96 6.69
N ASP A 380 18.25 -16.00 7.52
CA ASP A 380 18.29 -17.38 7.03
C ASP A 380 16.96 -17.77 6.37
N ALA A 381 15.82 -17.34 6.94
CA ALA A 381 14.50 -17.52 6.33
C ALA A 381 14.37 -16.79 4.98
N MET A 382 14.83 -15.54 4.88
CA MET A 382 14.83 -14.79 3.61
C MET A 382 15.71 -15.48 2.55
N ARG A 383 16.88 -16.00 2.94
CA ARG A 383 17.78 -16.74 2.05
C ARG A 383 17.12 -18.03 1.54
N GLU A 384 16.53 -18.82 2.43
CA GLU A 384 15.83 -20.04 2.03
C GLU A 384 14.68 -19.73 1.07
N ARG A 385 13.95 -18.64 1.34
CA ARG A 385 12.88 -18.16 0.48
C ARG A 385 13.37 -17.76 -0.91
N MET A 386 14.46 -17.02 -1.00
CA MET A 386 15.13 -16.67 -2.26
C MET A 386 15.55 -17.91 -3.05
N ALA A 387 16.13 -18.90 -2.36
CA ALA A 387 16.55 -20.15 -3.00
C ALA A 387 15.36 -20.93 -3.57
N GLN A 388 14.25 -21.01 -2.82
CA GLN A 388 13.01 -21.65 -3.27
C GLN A 388 12.40 -20.93 -4.47
N LEU A 389 12.37 -19.58 -4.45
CA LEU A 389 11.85 -18.78 -5.55
C LEU A 389 12.67 -19.04 -6.82
N ARG A 390 14.00 -18.98 -6.73
CA ARG A 390 14.88 -19.20 -7.88
C ARG A 390 14.77 -20.61 -8.46
N GLN A 391 14.55 -21.63 -7.63
CA GLN A 391 14.42 -23.00 -8.11
C GLN A 391 13.13 -23.23 -8.90
N LYS A 392 12.07 -22.49 -8.58
CA LYS A 392 10.71 -22.75 -9.07
C LYS A 392 10.19 -21.69 -10.06
N LEU A 393 10.91 -20.59 -10.26
CA LEU A 393 10.56 -19.62 -11.29
C LEU A 393 10.99 -20.10 -12.69
N PRO A 394 10.14 -19.91 -13.70
CA PRO A 394 10.53 -20.07 -15.10
C PRO A 394 11.77 -19.24 -15.47
N GLU A 395 12.56 -19.72 -16.44
CA GLU A 395 13.78 -19.03 -16.92
C GLU A 395 13.51 -17.60 -17.41
N GLU A 396 12.30 -17.33 -17.89
CA GLU A 396 11.85 -16.00 -18.31
C GLU A 396 11.88 -14.98 -17.17
N PHE A 397 11.57 -15.40 -15.94
CA PHE A 397 11.61 -14.55 -14.73
C PHE A 397 12.96 -14.58 -14.02
N LEU A 398 13.82 -15.57 -14.33
CA LEU A 398 15.22 -15.59 -13.88
C LEU A 398 16.07 -14.50 -14.54
N ASN A 399 15.51 -13.76 -15.49
CA ASN A 399 16.15 -12.63 -16.15
C ASN A 399 16.03 -11.29 -15.41
N LEU A 400 15.46 -11.24 -14.23
CA LEU A 400 15.45 -10.04 -13.37
C LEU A 400 16.84 -9.81 -12.78
N ASP A 401 17.33 -8.57 -12.81
CA ASP A 401 18.73 -8.23 -12.49
C ASP A 401 19.17 -8.66 -11.07
N GLY A 402 18.27 -8.63 -10.08
CA GLY A 402 18.54 -9.09 -8.71
C GLY A 402 18.56 -10.62 -8.53
N LEU A 403 17.82 -11.36 -9.37
CA LEU A 403 17.79 -12.83 -9.36
C LEU A 403 18.89 -13.44 -10.26
N LYS A 404 19.40 -12.69 -11.24
CA LYS A 404 20.41 -13.14 -12.24
C LYS A 404 21.80 -13.44 -11.67
N LYS A 405 22.33 -12.62 -10.74
CA LYS A 405 23.78 -12.57 -10.48
C LYS A 405 24.28 -13.22 -9.19
N ASP A 406 23.39 -13.89 -8.44
CA ASP A 406 23.66 -14.28 -7.04
C ASP A 406 24.04 -13.09 -6.15
N ASP A 407 23.88 -11.84 -6.60
CA ASP A 407 24.39 -10.66 -5.88
C ASP A 407 23.60 -10.46 -4.57
N VAL A 408 22.28 -10.68 -4.60
CA VAL A 408 21.43 -10.69 -3.40
C VAL A 408 21.83 -11.82 -2.44
N ALA A 409 21.99 -13.05 -2.96
CA ALA A 409 22.37 -14.20 -2.13
C ALA A 409 23.75 -14.04 -1.49
N LYS A 410 24.73 -13.53 -2.24
CA LYS A 410 26.07 -13.19 -1.75
C LYS A 410 26.02 -12.04 -0.73
N GLY A 411 25.15 -11.05 -0.94
CA GLY A 411 24.92 -9.96 0.01
C GLY A 411 24.36 -10.46 1.34
N LEU A 412 23.40 -11.39 1.30
CA LEU A 412 22.86 -12.07 2.48
C LEU A 412 23.92 -12.92 3.21
N ASP A 413 24.81 -13.58 2.46
CA ASP A 413 25.91 -14.36 3.05
C ASP A 413 26.95 -13.46 3.72
N LYS A 414 27.30 -12.35 3.08
CA LYS A 414 28.20 -11.36 3.68
C LYS A 414 27.62 -10.76 4.97
N THR A 415 26.33 -10.44 4.97
CA THR A 415 25.66 -9.89 6.16
C THR A 415 25.54 -10.93 7.28
N LYS A 416 25.44 -12.22 6.97
CA LYS A 416 25.48 -13.30 7.97
C LYS A 416 26.83 -13.39 8.66
N ASP A 417 27.92 -13.27 7.91
CA ASP A 417 29.28 -13.23 8.46
C ASP A 417 29.47 -11.99 9.34
N GLN A 418 28.95 -10.83 8.92
CA GLN A 418 28.97 -9.60 9.72
C GLN A 418 28.22 -9.75 11.05
N LEU A 419 27.11 -10.49 11.10
CA LEU A 419 26.40 -10.76 12.36
C LEU A 419 27.24 -11.62 13.33
N ALA A 420 27.94 -12.63 12.82
CA ALA A 420 28.84 -13.44 13.64
C ALA A 420 30.01 -12.61 14.20
N GLU A 421 30.55 -11.69 13.40
CA GLU A 421 31.54 -10.72 13.88
C GLU A 421 30.95 -9.75 14.91
N LEU A 422 29.71 -9.30 14.72
CA LEU A 422 29.01 -8.40 15.64
C LEU A 422 28.76 -9.06 17.01
N GLU A 423 28.38 -10.35 17.05
CA GLU A 423 28.31 -11.13 18.30
C GLU A 423 29.66 -11.12 19.03
N LYS A 424 30.75 -11.39 18.31
CA LYS A 424 32.10 -11.39 18.86
C LYS A 424 32.52 -10.01 19.36
N MET A 425 32.23 -8.93 18.63
CA MET A 425 32.53 -7.56 19.07
C MET A 425 31.78 -7.20 20.36
N LEU A 426 30.55 -7.66 20.53
CA LEU A 426 29.76 -7.47 21.76
C LEU A 426 30.27 -8.29 22.94
N GLU A 427 30.80 -9.49 22.69
CA GLU A 427 31.49 -10.27 23.71
C GLU A 427 32.80 -9.62 24.17
N GLU A 428 33.57 -9.07 23.22
CA GLU A 428 34.83 -8.37 23.45
C GLU A 428 34.67 -6.93 23.98
N GLY A 429 33.44 -6.41 24.04
CA GLY A 429 33.15 -5.05 24.52
C GLY A 429 33.47 -3.93 23.52
N LYS A 430 33.66 -4.26 22.25
CA LYS A 430 33.99 -3.33 21.15
C LYS A 430 32.73 -2.68 20.56
N LEU A 431 32.06 -1.86 21.37
CA LEU A 431 30.74 -1.31 21.01
C LEU A 431 30.77 -0.34 19.83
N ASP A 432 31.86 0.43 19.65
CA ASP A 432 32.00 1.35 18.52
C ASP A 432 32.19 0.61 17.19
N GLU A 433 32.96 -0.48 17.20
CA GLU A 433 33.13 -1.35 16.03
C GLU A 433 31.81 -2.06 15.68
N ALA A 434 31.06 -2.52 16.69
CA ALA A 434 29.75 -3.12 16.49
C ALA A 434 28.73 -2.14 15.88
N LEU A 435 28.74 -0.86 16.30
CA LEU A 435 27.89 0.17 15.70
C LEU A 435 28.27 0.46 14.25
N ALA A 436 29.56 0.49 13.92
CA ALA A 436 30.02 0.66 12.54
C ALA A 436 29.61 -0.53 11.64
N ALA A 437 29.68 -1.76 12.15
CA ALA A 437 29.21 -2.94 11.42
C ALA A 437 27.70 -2.87 11.09
N LEU A 438 26.88 -2.33 12.00
CA LEU A 438 25.46 -2.11 11.73
C LEU A 438 25.17 -1.04 10.68
N GLU A 439 26.07 -0.07 10.48
CA GLU A 439 25.94 0.94 9.42
C GLU A 439 26.31 0.37 8.05
N GLU A 440 27.29 -0.53 7.97
CA GLU A 440 27.56 -1.27 6.73
C GLU A 440 26.40 -2.20 6.37
N MET A 441 25.78 -2.85 7.36
CA MET A 441 24.59 -3.67 7.16
C MET A 441 23.38 -2.85 6.65
N GLU A 442 23.23 -1.60 7.12
CA GLU A 442 22.19 -0.68 6.66
C GLU A 442 22.31 -0.42 5.15
N GLN A 443 23.51 -0.10 4.68
CA GLN A 443 23.77 0.12 3.26
C GLN A 443 23.47 -1.13 2.41
N ALA A 444 23.85 -2.31 2.90
CA ALA A 444 23.58 -3.57 2.19
C ALA A 444 22.07 -3.88 2.09
N LEU A 445 21.29 -3.59 3.15
CA LEU A 445 19.84 -3.76 3.15
C LEU A 445 19.13 -2.73 2.26
N ASP A 446 19.63 -1.49 2.20
CA ASP A 446 19.11 -0.45 1.30
C ASP A 446 19.35 -0.81 -0.16
N ASP A 447 20.54 -1.29 -0.51
CA ASP A 447 20.87 -1.77 -1.86
C ASP A 447 19.98 -2.97 -2.26
N LEU A 448 19.71 -3.87 -1.32
CA LEU A 448 18.79 -4.99 -1.51
C LEU A 448 17.36 -4.49 -1.80
N SER A 449 16.84 -3.59 -0.97
CA SER A 449 15.49 -3.00 -1.17
C SER A 449 15.38 -2.33 -2.54
N ASN A 450 16.38 -1.53 -2.92
CA ASN A 450 16.40 -0.86 -4.22
C ASN A 450 16.47 -1.84 -5.41
N THR A 451 17.08 -3.01 -5.22
CA THR A 451 17.16 -4.05 -6.25
C THR A 451 15.83 -4.78 -6.38
N LEU A 452 15.21 -5.16 -5.25
CA LEU A 452 13.87 -5.77 -5.24
C LEU A 452 12.82 -4.84 -5.86
N ASP A 453 12.89 -3.53 -5.59
CA ASP A 453 12.01 -2.53 -6.18
C ASP A 453 12.13 -2.49 -7.71
N LYS A 454 13.35 -2.62 -8.25
CA LYS A 454 13.57 -2.66 -9.70
C LYS A 454 13.05 -3.96 -10.31
N ASP A 455 13.36 -5.09 -9.69
CA ASP A 455 12.88 -6.40 -10.13
C ASP A 455 11.34 -6.44 -10.13
N MET A 456 10.69 -5.82 -9.14
CA MET A 456 9.23 -5.67 -9.09
C MET A 456 8.67 -4.83 -10.25
N GLN A 457 9.34 -3.73 -10.60
CA GLN A 457 8.94 -2.90 -11.73
C GLN A 457 9.11 -3.64 -13.05
N GLU A 458 10.24 -4.32 -13.26
CA GLU A 458 10.49 -5.13 -14.45
C GLU A 458 9.52 -6.32 -14.56
N LEU A 459 9.19 -6.97 -13.44
CA LEU A 459 8.21 -8.04 -13.42
C LEU A 459 6.81 -7.51 -13.75
N HIS A 460 6.41 -6.37 -13.19
CA HIS A 460 5.14 -5.72 -13.53
C HIS A 460 5.07 -5.44 -15.04
N GLU A 461 6.16 -4.90 -15.59
CA GLU A 461 6.28 -4.64 -17.02
C GLU A 461 6.11 -5.92 -17.84
N ASN A 462 6.76 -7.03 -17.45
CA ASN A 462 6.72 -8.28 -18.21
C ASN A 462 5.47 -9.15 -17.94
N SER A 463 4.74 -8.92 -16.85
CA SER A 463 3.65 -9.81 -16.37
C SER A 463 2.33 -9.70 -17.14
N ASP A 464 2.08 -8.60 -17.86
CA ASP A 464 0.92 -8.48 -18.76
C ASP A 464 1.31 -7.78 -20.07
N PRO A 465 1.92 -8.53 -21.02
CA PRO A 465 2.32 -7.99 -22.32
C PRO A 465 1.16 -7.42 -23.12
N ALA A 466 -0.06 -7.95 -22.91
CA ALA A 466 -1.26 -7.47 -23.58
C ALA A 466 -1.67 -6.09 -23.04
N MET A 467 -1.59 -5.89 -21.72
CA MET A 467 -1.82 -4.59 -21.08
C MET A 467 -0.77 -3.56 -21.49
N GLN A 468 0.52 -3.92 -21.47
CA GLN A 468 1.58 -3.01 -21.92
C GLN A 468 1.40 -2.57 -23.37
N LYS A 469 1.10 -3.52 -24.26
CA LYS A 469 0.85 -3.22 -25.67
C LYS A 469 -0.33 -2.26 -25.82
N ALA A 470 -1.42 -2.50 -25.09
CA ALA A 470 -2.58 -1.61 -25.10
C ALA A 470 -2.25 -0.20 -24.58
N ILE A 471 -1.55 -0.07 -23.45
CA ILE A 471 -1.14 1.22 -22.89
C ILE A 471 -0.17 1.95 -23.84
N SER A 472 0.77 1.23 -24.45
CA SER A 472 1.71 1.79 -25.43
C SER A 472 0.97 2.29 -26.67
N GLU A 473 0.05 1.51 -27.23
CA GLU A 473 -0.76 1.93 -28.39
C GLU A 473 -1.61 3.16 -28.08
N LEU A 474 -2.17 3.26 -26.86
CA LEU A 474 -2.92 4.43 -26.40
C LEU A 474 -2.01 5.65 -26.20
N MET A 475 -0.81 5.47 -25.65
CA MET A 475 0.18 6.53 -25.49
C MET A 475 0.68 7.06 -26.83
N ASP A 476 0.93 6.18 -27.80
CA ASP A 476 1.38 6.58 -29.13
C ASP A 476 0.28 7.37 -29.86
N GLN A 477 -0.98 6.93 -29.77
CA GLN A 477 -2.12 7.67 -30.31
C GLN A 477 -2.30 9.05 -29.64
N ALA A 478 -2.09 9.14 -28.32
CA ALA A 478 -2.14 10.40 -27.59
C ALA A 478 -1.01 11.36 -28.00
N LYS A 479 0.23 10.85 -28.17
CA LYS A 479 1.38 11.62 -28.64
C LYS A 479 1.18 12.13 -30.06
N ASP A 480 0.64 11.32 -30.96
CA ASP A 480 0.34 11.73 -32.33
C ASP A 480 -0.70 12.85 -32.35
N LEU A 481 -1.76 12.70 -31.56
CA LEU A 481 -2.79 13.72 -31.40
C LEU A 481 -2.21 15.03 -30.84
N GLN A 482 -1.33 14.96 -29.84
CA GLN A 482 -0.64 16.11 -29.25
C GLN A 482 0.28 16.81 -30.26
N ARG A 483 1.04 16.04 -31.05
CA ARG A 483 1.92 16.59 -32.10
C ARG A 483 1.12 17.36 -33.15
N GLU A 484 -0.01 16.80 -33.61
CA GLU A 484 -0.88 17.47 -34.58
C GLU A 484 -1.58 18.69 -33.97
N GLN A 485 -2.04 18.61 -32.71
CA GLN A 485 -2.63 19.75 -31.99
C GLN A 485 -1.64 20.90 -31.85
N LYS A 486 -0.37 20.59 -31.53
CA LYS A 486 0.69 21.59 -31.47
C LYS A 486 0.92 22.25 -32.83
N ALA A 487 0.95 21.49 -33.91
CA ALA A 487 1.10 22.03 -35.26
C ALA A 487 -0.04 22.99 -35.64
N VAL A 488 -1.30 22.60 -35.38
CA VAL A 488 -2.47 23.47 -35.63
C VAL A 488 -2.42 24.72 -34.76
N SER A 489 -2.00 24.61 -33.50
CA SER A 489 -1.81 25.75 -32.60
C SER A 489 -0.72 26.72 -33.10
N ASP A 490 0.42 26.19 -33.56
CA ASP A 490 1.53 27.01 -34.09
C ASP A 490 1.13 27.73 -35.39
N GLU A 491 0.42 27.04 -36.29
CA GLU A 491 -0.14 27.65 -37.50
C GLU A 491 -1.22 28.70 -37.19
N THR A 492 -2.02 28.49 -36.14
CA THR A 492 -3.02 29.45 -35.65
C THR A 492 -2.36 30.71 -35.10
N GLU A 493 -1.26 30.55 -34.35
CA GLU A 493 -0.48 31.67 -33.82
C GLU A 493 0.16 32.48 -34.96
N GLN A 494 0.72 31.82 -35.98
CA GLN A 494 1.24 32.51 -37.16
C GLN A 494 0.15 33.29 -37.89
N LEU A 495 -1.04 32.70 -38.07
CA LEU A 495 -2.16 33.37 -38.73
C LEU A 495 -2.64 34.59 -37.94
N LYS A 496 -2.67 34.49 -36.61
CA LYS A 496 -2.97 35.61 -35.72
C LYS A 496 -1.93 36.73 -35.86
N GLN A 497 -0.64 36.40 -35.81
CA GLN A 497 0.45 37.38 -35.93
C GLN A 497 0.43 38.07 -37.30
N GLN A 498 0.09 37.34 -38.37
CA GLN A 498 -0.10 37.91 -39.70
C GLN A 498 -1.25 38.92 -39.73
N ALA A 499 -2.40 38.57 -39.15
CA ALA A 499 -3.55 39.47 -39.07
C ALA A 499 -3.24 40.73 -38.22
N GLU A 500 -2.50 40.59 -37.12
CA GLU A 500 -2.08 41.72 -36.28
C GLU A 500 -1.06 42.63 -36.99
N ALA A 501 -0.08 42.05 -37.70
CA ALA A 501 0.91 42.80 -38.46
C ALA A 501 0.27 43.57 -39.62
N GLU A 502 -0.70 42.96 -40.31
CA GLU A 502 -1.44 43.61 -41.39
C GLU A 502 -2.35 44.72 -40.88
N LEU A 503 -3.05 44.48 -39.75
CA LEU A 503 -3.82 45.52 -39.07
C LEU A 503 -2.93 46.72 -38.71
N LYS A 504 -1.76 46.47 -38.14
CA LYS A 504 -0.78 47.51 -37.80
C LYS A 504 -0.32 48.28 -39.04
N ARG A 505 -0.01 47.58 -40.13
CA ARG A 505 0.39 48.20 -41.40
C ARG A 505 -0.71 49.12 -41.96
N MET A 506 -1.96 48.69 -41.96
CA MET A 506 -3.09 49.52 -42.44
C MET A 506 -3.29 50.78 -41.59
N LEU A 507 -3.12 50.66 -40.27
CA LEU A 507 -3.17 51.81 -39.37
C LEU A 507 -2.03 52.81 -39.66
N GLU A 508 -0.82 52.32 -39.96
CA GLU A 508 0.37 53.13 -40.21
C GLU A 508 0.50 53.69 -41.65
N GLU A 509 -0.05 53.02 -42.66
CA GLU A 509 0.09 53.40 -44.08
C GLU A 509 -1.20 54.03 -44.65
N ASP A 510 -2.36 53.41 -44.43
CA ASP A 510 -3.61 53.80 -45.10
C ASP A 510 -4.43 54.82 -44.31
N LEU A 511 -4.38 54.73 -42.97
CA LEU A 511 -5.17 55.58 -42.07
C LEU A 511 -4.34 56.69 -41.40
N LYS A 512 -3.03 56.76 -41.67
CA LYS A 512 -2.12 57.74 -41.08
C LYS A 512 -2.58 59.19 -41.23
N ALA A 513 -3.01 59.58 -42.43
CA ALA A 513 -3.47 60.94 -42.68
C ALA A 513 -4.73 61.30 -41.84
N LYS A 514 -5.60 60.32 -41.60
CA LYS A 514 -6.77 60.50 -40.72
C LYS A 514 -6.35 60.53 -39.26
N LEU A 515 -5.39 59.69 -38.86
CA LEU A 515 -4.85 59.66 -37.51
C LEU A 515 -4.13 60.97 -37.15
N ASP A 516 -3.39 61.56 -38.10
CA ASP A 516 -2.78 62.88 -37.94
C ASP A 516 -3.85 63.98 -37.79
N ALA A 517 -4.94 63.91 -38.56
CA ALA A 517 -6.06 64.84 -38.43
C ALA A 517 -6.77 64.70 -37.06
N VAL A 518 -6.98 63.47 -36.58
CA VAL A 518 -7.52 63.18 -35.25
C VAL A 518 -6.58 63.69 -34.15
N ASN A 519 -5.27 63.50 -34.29
CA ASN A 519 -4.27 64.03 -33.37
C ASN A 519 -4.32 65.57 -33.27
N GLN A 520 -4.47 66.25 -34.41
CA GLN A 520 -4.62 67.71 -34.40
C GLN A 520 -5.90 68.14 -33.68
N LYS A 521 -7.02 67.44 -33.91
CA LYS A 521 -8.27 67.70 -33.18
C LYS A 521 -8.15 67.40 -31.70
N ALA A 522 -7.44 66.36 -31.29
CA ALA A 522 -7.20 66.04 -29.88
C ALA A 522 -6.36 67.15 -29.19
N ALA A 523 -5.34 67.68 -29.87
CA ALA A 523 -4.60 68.84 -29.38
C ALA A 523 -5.48 70.10 -29.27
N GLN A 524 -6.37 70.34 -30.24
CA GLN A 524 -7.36 71.42 -30.16
C GLN A 524 -8.35 71.21 -29.02
N LEU A 525 -8.83 69.98 -28.81
CA LEU A 525 -9.72 69.61 -27.72
C LEU A 525 -9.07 69.89 -26.37
N LYS A 526 -7.82 69.48 -26.17
CA LYS A 526 -7.07 69.76 -24.95
C LYS A 526 -6.90 71.27 -24.70
N GLN A 527 -6.49 72.02 -25.73
CA GLN A 527 -6.39 73.47 -25.63
C GLN A 527 -7.74 74.11 -25.29
N GLN A 528 -8.83 73.59 -25.87
CA GLN A 528 -10.18 74.06 -25.63
C GLN A 528 -10.62 73.77 -24.20
N THR A 529 -10.39 72.56 -23.68
CA THR A 529 -10.70 72.22 -22.28
C THR A 529 -9.88 73.07 -21.31
N ASP A 530 -8.60 73.31 -21.59
CA ASP A 530 -7.72 74.14 -20.76
C ASP A 530 -8.15 75.61 -20.73
N SER A 531 -8.72 76.11 -21.82
CA SER A 531 -9.20 77.49 -21.94
C SER A 531 -10.50 77.78 -21.16
N VAL A 532 -11.16 76.74 -20.63
CA VAL A 532 -12.34 76.89 -19.78
C VAL A 532 -11.91 77.34 -18.39
N ASP A 533 -12.37 78.51 -17.97
CA ASP A 533 -12.07 79.07 -16.65
C ASP A 533 -13.01 78.48 -15.58
N PRO A 534 -12.51 77.65 -14.64
CA PRO A 534 -13.34 77.02 -13.63
C PRO A 534 -14.07 78.03 -12.73
N SER A 535 -13.48 79.20 -12.51
CA SER A 535 -14.05 80.22 -11.61
C SER A 535 -15.38 80.80 -12.11
N ASN A 536 -15.67 80.67 -13.41
CA ASN A 536 -16.91 81.10 -14.04
C ASN A 536 -17.96 79.97 -14.13
N LEU A 537 -17.68 78.78 -13.58
CA LEU A 537 -18.60 77.65 -13.55
C LEU A 537 -19.18 77.42 -12.14
N PRO A 538 -20.33 76.75 -12.02
CA PRO A 538 -20.81 76.26 -10.74
C PRO A 538 -19.84 75.24 -10.11
N ARG A 539 -19.72 75.22 -8.78
CA ARG A 539 -18.86 74.24 -8.06
C ARG A 539 -19.07 72.78 -8.50
N PRO A 540 -20.31 72.27 -8.69
CA PRO A 540 -20.52 70.90 -9.16
C PRO A 540 -19.94 70.61 -10.55
N ALA A 541 -19.78 71.62 -11.41
CA ALA A 541 -19.26 71.48 -12.77
C ALA A 541 -17.72 71.47 -12.83
N HIS A 542 -17.04 71.77 -11.71
CA HIS A 542 -15.58 71.79 -11.64
C HIS A 542 -14.98 70.39 -11.75
N ASP A 543 -15.57 69.42 -11.05
CA ASP A 543 -15.06 68.04 -11.01
C ASP A 543 -15.15 67.40 -12.41
N ASP A 544 -16.30 67.53 -13.08
CA ASP A 544 -16.48 67.07 -14.46
C ASP A 544 -15.51 67.79 -15.43
N LEU A 545 -15.26 69.09 -15.27
CA LEU A 545 -14.28 69.79 -16.11
C LEU A 545 -12.85 69.27 -15.86
N GLN A 546 -12.50 68.97 -14.60
CA GLN A 546 -11.19 68.40 -14.28
C GLN A 546 -11.01 67.01 -14.89
N PHE A 547 -11.99 66.12 -14.74
CA PHE A 547 -11.96 64.81 -15.39
C PHE A 547 -11.90 64.92 -16.90
N ALA A 548 -12.64 65.85 -17.51
CA ALA A 548 -12.56 66.10 -18.94
C ALA A 548 -11.15 66.50 -19.39
N LYS A 549 -10.44 67.35 -18.62
CA LYS A 549 -9.04 67.74 -18.90
C LYS A 549 -8.08 66.56 -18.80
N GLU A 550 -8.22 65.74 -17.76
CA GLU A 550 -7.40 64.55 -17.55
C GLU A 550 -7.59 63.53 -18.68
N GLN A 551 -8.85 63.27 -19.07
CA GLN A 551 -9.17 62.38 -20.20
C GLN A 551 -8.72 62.96 -21.55
N ALA A 552 -8.81 64.27 -21.76
CA ALA A 552 -8.31 64.91 -22.99
C ALA A 552 -6.77 64.80 -23.12
N ASP A 553 -6.04 64.88 -22.00
CA ASP A 553 -4.60 64.63 -21.96
C ASP A 553 -4.28 63.14 -22.17
N GLY A 554 -5.07 62.25 -21.58
CA GLY A 554 -4.99 60.79 -21.78
C GLY A 554 -5.20 60.41 -23.25
N LEU A 555 -6.22 60.97 -23.88
CA LEU A 555 -6.53 60.82 -25.31
C LEU A 555 -5.31 61.19 -26.18
N GLN A 556 -4.69 62.34 -25.93
CA GLN A 556 -3.53 62.77 -26.71
C GLN A 556 -2.36 61.78 -26.55
N LYS A 557 -2.06 61.33 -25.33
CA LYS A 557 -1.00 60.35 -25.08
C LYS A 557 -1.30 58.99 -25.70
N ALA A 558 -2.56 58.55 -25.66
CA ALA A 558 -2.98 57.29 -26.27
C ALA A 558 -2.81 57.33 -27.80
N LEU A 559 -3.16 58.45 -28.44
CA LEU A 559 -2.93 58.64 -29.87
C LEU A 559 -1.44 58.72 -30.25
N GLU A 560 -0.59 59.36 -29.42
CA GLU A 560 0.86 59.37 -29.60
C GLU A 560 1.47 57.96 -29.53
N ARG A 561 0.90 57.09 -28.68
CA ARG A 561 1.26 55.67 -28.57
C ARG A 561 0.53 54.77 -29.56
N GLN A 562 -0.30 55.33 -30.44
CA GLN A 562 -1.12 54.62 -31.42
C GLN A 562 -2.09 53.58 -30.81
N GLN A 563 -2.52 53.81 -29.56
CA GLN A 563 -3.47 52.96 -28.85
C GLN A 563 -4.91 53.41 -29.14
N LEU A 564 -5.43 53.07 -30.32
CA LEU A 564 -6.69 53.60 -30.83
C LEU A 564 -7.94 53.26 -30.00
N MET A 565 -7.99 52.10 -29.36
CA MET A 565 -9.10 51.71 -28.48
C MET A 565 -9.10 52.56 -27.20
N GLU A 566 -7.93 52.76 -26.59
CA GLU A 566 -7.75 53.59 -25.40
C GLU A 566 -8.03 55.07 -25.73
N ALA A 567 -7.63 55.53 -26.92
CA ALA A 567 -7.97 56.84 -27.42
C ALA A 567 -9.49 57.01 -27.64
N LEU A 568 -10.18 56.00 -28.19
CA LEU A 568 -11.63 56.08 -28.39
C LEU A 568 -12.37 56.21 -27.06
N GLU A 569 -11.99 55.40 -26.07
CA GLU A 569 -12.56 55.44 -24.72
C GLU A 569 -12.34 56.81 -24.07
N ALA A 570 -11.10 57.32 -24.08
CA ALA A 570 -10.78 58.65 -23.54
C ALA A 570 -11.55 59.78 -24.23
N ALA A 571 -11.77 59.70 -25.56
CA ALA A 571 -12.58 60.69 -26.29
C ALA A 571 -14.06 60.65 -25.88
N GLU A 572 -14.64 59.45 -25.70
CA GLU A 572 -16.03 59.29 -25.25
C GLU A 572 -16.23 59.81 -23.82
N ASP A 573 -15.28 59.53 -22.93
CA ASP A 573 -15.29 60.01 -21.55
C ASP A 573 -15.12 61.53 -21.47
N THR A 574 -14.16 62.11 -22.20
CA THR A 574 -14.02 63.57 -22.30
C THR A 574 -15.32 64.21 -22.78
N ARG A 575 -15.96 63.66 -23.81
CA ARG A 575 -17.25 64.16 -24.31
C ARG A 575 -18.32 64.12 -23.22
N GLN A 576 -18.44 63.00 -22.52
CA GLN A 576 -19.45 62.80 -21.49
C GLN A 576 -19.28 63.79 -20.33
N HIS A 577 -18.05 63.98 -19.85
CA HIS A 577 -17.76 64.93 -18.78
C HIS A 577 -17.95 66.39 -19.21
N LEU A 578 -17.57 66.78 -20.43
CA LEU A 578 -17.85 68.12 -20.95
C LEU A 578 -19.36 68.39 -21.08
N ARG A 579 -20.12 67.40 -21.53
CA ARG A 579 -21.58 67.46 -21.62
C ARG A 579 -22.23 67.62 -20.24
N ASN A 580 -21.76 66.90 -19.24
CA ASN A 580 -22.22 67.04 -17.85
C ASN A 580 -21.93 68.44 -17.32
N SER A 581 -20.70 68.94 -17.54
CA SER A 581 -20.29 70.28 -17.13
C SER A 581 -21.12 71.38 -17.82
N ASP A 582 -21.44 71.26 -19.13
CA ASP A 582 -22.38 72.19 -19.82
C ASP A 582 -23.76 72.13 -19.17
N GLN A 583 -24.31 70.94 -18.95
CA GLN A 583 -25.65 70.74 -18.38
C GLN A 583 -25.83 71.40 -17.02
N MET A 584 -24.86 71.22 -16.12
CA MET A 584 -24.88 71.83 -14.79
C MET A 584 -24.72 73.35 -14.85
N SER A 585 -24.07 73.86 -15.90
CA SER A 585 -23.85 75.29 -16.10
C SER A 585 -25.00 76.01 -16.79
N ARG A 586 -25.99 75.29 -17.35
CA ARG A 586 -27.05 75.83 -18.25
C ARG A 586 -27.83 77.02 -17.70
N TYR A 587 -28.09 77.03 -16.41
CA TYR A 587 -28.92 78.03 -15.75
C TYR A 587 -28.12 79.10 -15.00
N ASP A 588 -26.78 79.04 -15.04
CA ASP A 588 -25.91 80.02 -14.41
C ASP A 588 -25.58 81.18 -15.39
N PRO A 589 -25.98 82.42 -15.07
CA PRO A 589 -25.67 83.59 -15.90
C PRO A 589 -24.16 83.86 -16.05
N GLN A 590 -23.34 83.51 -15.06
CA GLN A 590 -21.88 83.74 -15.08
C GLN A 590 -21.16 82.75 -16.01
N ALA A 591 -21.72 81.56 -16.23
CA ALA A 591 -21.12 80.52 -17.06
C ALA A 591 -21.36 80.68 -18.57
N ARG A 592 -22.10 81.71 -19.01
CA ARG A 592 -22.50 81.85 -20.43
C ARG A 592 -21.32 81.91 -21.41
N SER A 593 -20.20 82.52 -21.03
CA SER A 593 -19.00 82.57 -21.90
C SER A 593 -18.31 81.21 -22.00
N GLU A 594 -18.36 80.42 -20.93
CA GLU A 594 -17.70 79.12 -20.84
C GLU A 594 -18.54 77.99 -21.44
N GLN A 595 -19.87 78.08 -21.39
CA GLN A 595 -20.79 77.14 -22.05
C GLN A 595 -20.48 76.97 -23.55
N GLY A 596 -20.15 78.07 -24.23
CA GLY A 596 -19.75 78.01 -25.64
C GLY A 596 -18.50 77.17 -25.85
N LYS A 597 -17.52 77.29 -24.94
CA LYS A 597 -16.28 76.53 -25.00
C LYS A 597 -16.48 75.05 -24.67
N LEU A 598 -17.30 74.75 -23.65
CA LEU A 598 -17.68 73.39 -23.26
C LEU A 598 -18.38 72.65 -24.40
N ARG A 599 -19.34 73.29 -25.08
CA ARG A 599 -20.02 72.70 -26.25
C ARG A 599 -19.10 72.49 -27.44
N GLN A 600 -18.17 73.42 -27.68
CA GLN A 600 -17.16 73.26 -28.72
C GLN A 600 -16.21 72.09 -28.41
N GLY A 601 -15.80 71.93 -27.15
CA GLY A 601 -15.04 70.77 -26.69
C GLY A 601 -15.83 69.46 -26.83
N GLU A 602 -17.10 69.44 -26.44
CA GLU A 602 -18.00 68.28 -26.61
C GLU A 602 -18.10 67.87 -28.09
N GLN A 603 -18.28 68.83 -29.00
CA GLN A 603 -18.33 68.58 -30.44
C GLN A 603 -17.00 68.06 -30.99
N LEU A 604 -15.86 68.58 -30.53
CA LEU A 604 -14.54 68.08 -30.93
C LEU A 604 -14.32 66.65 -30.42
N ALA A 605 -14.67 66.36 -29.17
CA ALA A 605 -14.57 65.02 -28.59
C ALA A 605 -15.48 64.01 -29.31
N GLU A 606 -16.69 64.43 -29.70
CA GLU A 606 -17.60 63.62 -30.51
C GLU A 606 -17.03 63.31 -31.91
N GLN A 607 -16.52 64.33 -32.60
CA GLN A 607 -15.89 64.15 -33.92
C GLN A 607 -14.68 63.22 -33.86
N ILE A 608 -13.84 63.35 -32.83
CA ILE A 608 -12.69 62.47 -32.60
C ILE A 608 -13.18 61.04 -32.36
N GLY A 609 -14.15 60.85 -31.47
CA GLY A 609 -14.72 59.53 -31.18
C GLY A 609 -15.32 58.86 -32.41
N ASP A 610 -16.08 59.59 -33.22
CA ASP A 610 -16.68 59.05 -34.45
C ASP A 610 -15.62 58.70 -35.50
N GLU A 611 -14.59 59.55 -35.70
CA GLU A 611 -13.49 59.27 -36.61
C GLU A 611 -12.64 58.08 -36.16
N LEU A 612 -12.35 57.97 -34.85
CA LEU A 612 -11.67 56.82 -34.27
C LEU A 612 -12.48 55.53 -34.44
N ARG A 613 -13.80 55.59 -34.21
CA ARG A 613 -14.70 54.44 -34.38
C ARG A 613 -14.80 53.99 -35.84
N ASP A 614 -14.88 54.94 -36.77
CA ASP A 614 -14.90 54.65 -38.20
C ASP A 614 -13.55 54.11 -38.69
N MET A 615 -12.43 54.63 -38.20
CA MET A 615 -11.09 54.08 -38.48
C MET A 615 -10.96 52.65 -37.96
N LEU A 616 -11.36 52.38 -36.71
CA LEU A 616 -11.35 51.04 -36.14
C LEU A 616 -12.26 50.09 -36.91
N ARG A 617 -13.45 50.54 -37.32
CA ARG A 617 -14.36 49.74 -38.15
C ARG A 617 -13.78 49.45 -39.53
N GLN A 618 -13.18 50.45 -40.20
CA GLN A 618 -12.53 50.28 -41.51
C GLN A 618 -11.34 49.33 -41.40
N ALA A 619 -10.48 49.54 -40.39
CA ALA A 619 -9.33 48.68 -40.13
C ALA A 619 -9.74 47.24 -39.82
N MET A 620 -10.81 47.02 -39.04
CA MET A 620 -11.34 45.67 -38.77
C MET A 620 -12.01 45.04 -39.99
N GLN A 621 -12.79 45.79 -40.77
CA GLN A 621 -13.44 45.27 -41.97
C GLN A 621 -12.43 44.91 -43.05
N GLN A 622 -11.37 45.71 -43.20
CA GLN A 622 -10.29 45.43 -44.13
C GLN A 622 -9.40 44.31 -43.60
N ALA A 623 -8.99 44.30 -42.33
CA ALA A 623 -8.25 43.18 -41.74
C ALA A 623 -8.99 41.84 -41.83
N ALA A 624 -10.32 41.85 -41.72
CA ALA A 624 -11.14 40.66 -41.92
C ALA A 624 -11.22 40.23 -43.40
N GLN A 625 -10.98 41.13 -44.35
CA GLN A 625 -10.89 40.85 -45.78
C GLN A 625 -9.47 40.46 -46.23
N SER A 626 -8.45 40.92 -45.50
CA SER A 626 -7.03 40.69 -45.81
C SER A 626 -6.45 39.45 -45.12
N GLY A 627 -6.94 39.10 -43.93
CA GLY A 627 -6.60 37.82 -43.29
C GLY A 627 -7.04 36.64 -44.17
N ASP A 628 -6.28 35.55 -44.19
CA ASP A 628 -6.59 34.37 -45.02
C ASP A 628 -7.77 33.57 -44.44
N PRO A 629 -9.02 33.79 -44.88
CA PRO A 629 -10.20 33.19 -44.29
C PRO A 629 -10.31 31.72 -44.70
N GLN A 630 -9.64 31.36 -45.81
CA GLN A 630 -9.54 29.99 -46.27
C GLN A 630 -8.62 29.20 -45.33
N LYS A 631 -7.47 29.76 -44.96
CA LYS A 631 -6.54 29.14 -44.00
C LYS A 631 -7.14 29.04 -42.60
N SER A 632 -7.87 30.04 -42.11
CA SER A 632 -8.61 29.92 -40.85
C SER A 632 -9.65 28.79 -40.86
N ARG A 633 -10.42 28.65 -41.94
CA ARG A 633 -11.38 27.55 -42.11
C ARG A 633 -10.70 26.19 -42.24
N GLN A 634 -9.56 26.11 -42.94
CA GLN A 634 -8.76 24.88 -43.02
C GLN A 634 -8.21 24.46 -41.66
N LEU A 635 -7.68 25.40 -40.88
CA LEU A 635 -7.24 25.16 -39.51
C LEU A 635 -8.41 24.73 -38.62
N GLY A 636 -9.58 25.36 -38.75
CA GLY A 636 -10.80 24.96 -38.04
C GLY A 636 -11.24 23.54 -38.41
N GLN A 637 -11.17 23.15 -39.69
CA GLN A 637 -11.47 21.79 -40.13
C GLN A 637 -10.47 20.77 -39.55
N ARG A 638 -9.16 21.08 -39.58
CA ARG A 638 -8.13 20.24 -38.95
C ARG A 638 -8.38 20.11 -37.45
N GLN A 639 -8.73 21.21 -36.78
CA GLN A 639 -9.04 21.24 -35.35
C GLN A 639 -10.26 20.36 -35.00
N MET A 640 -11.31 20.37 -35.84
CA MET A 640 -12.47 19.48 -35.69
C MET A 640 -12.12 18.00 -35.92
N GLN A 641 -11.24 17.71 -36.89
CA GLN A 641 -10.73 16.35 -37.11
C GLN A 641 -9.94 15.82 -35.90
N LEU A 642 -9.17 16.69 -35.24
CA LEU A 642 -8.48 16.33 -33.99
C LEU A 642 -9.48 16.03 -32.86
N ALA A 643 -10.56 16.82 -32.74
CA ALA A 643 -11.62 16.55 -31.78
C ALA A 643 -12.29 15.17 -32.03
N GLU A 644 -12.56 14.81 -33.29
CA GLU A 644 -13.10 13.49 -33.64
C GLU A 644 -12.13 12.35 -33.31
N ARG A 645 -10.82 12.54 -33.53
CA ARG A 645 -9.80 11.56 -33.16
C ARG A 645 -9.68 11.40 -31.64
N ALA A 646 -9.77 12.51 -30.89
CA ALA A 646 -9.82 12.49 -29.43
C ALA A 646 -11.02 11.68 -28.93
N GLU A 647 -12.19 11.83 -29.56
CA GLU A 647 -13.40 11.08 -29.22
C GLU A 647 -13.26 9.57 -29.51
N ARG A 648 -12.63 9.19 -30.62
CA ARG A 648 -12.34 7.76 -30.90
C ARG A 648 -11.33 7.19 -29.90
N LEU A 649 -10.31 7.96 -29.54
CA LEU A 649 -9.35 7.56 -28.52
C LEU A 649 -10.04 7.36 -27.17
N ARG A 650 -10.98 8.24 -26.80
CA ARG A 650 -11.83 8.09 -25.60
C ARG A 650 -12.61 6.77 -25.60
N GLN A 651 -13.21 6.40 -26.73
CA GLN A 651 -13.97 5.15 -26.85
C GLN A 651 -13.06 3.94 -26.65
N ARG A 652 -11.87 3.93 -27.26
CA ARG A 652 -10.86 2.87 -27.07
C ARG A 652 -10.39 2.77 -25.63
N VAL A 653 -10.11 3.91 -24.98
CA VAL A 653 -9.77 3.96 -23.55
C VAL A 653 -10.92 3.34 -22.72
N GLY A 654 -12.18 3.65 -23.04
CA GLY A 654 -13.34 3.08 -22.36
C GLY A 654 -13.53 1.57 -22.59
N GLU A 655 -13.28 1.07 -23.79
CA GLU A 655 -13.31 -0.38 -24.11
C GLU A 655 -12.21 -1.13 -23.36
N GLN A 656 -11.00 -0.58 -23.34
CA GLN A 656 -9.86 -1.11 -22.60
C GLN A 656 -10.12 -1.07 -21.08
N ALA A 657 -10.72 0.01 -20.56
CA ALA A 657 -11.07 0.15 -19.15
C ALA A 657 -12.11 -0.88 -18.64
N GLN A 658 -12.94 -1.45 -19.52
CA GLN A 658 -13.86 -2.54 -19.14
C GLN A 658 -13.12 -3.84 -18.85
N GLN A 659 -11.98 -4.07 -19.52
CA GLN A 659 -11.12 -5.23 -19.32
C GLN A 659 -10.08 -4.96 -18.23
N MET A 660 -9.72 -3.69 -18.04
CA MET A 660 -8.67 -3.23 -17.15
C MET A 660 -9.20 -2.07 -16.31
N PRO A 661 -9.86 -2.33 -15.15
CA PRO A 661 -10.47 -1.28 -14.32
C PRO A 661 -9.51 -0.18 -13.83
N GLN A 662 -8.20 -0.49 -13.84
CA GLN A 662 -7.08 0.39 -13.49
C GLN A 662 -6.72 1.42 -14.58
N LEU A 663 -7.15 1.20 -15.84
CA LEU A 663 -7.16 2.25 -16.88
C LEU A 663 -8.24 3.27 -16.50
N GLY A 664 -7.79 4.30 -15.77
CA GLY A 664 -8.66 5.11 -14.93
C GLY A 664 -9.74 5.90 -15.66
N GLN A 665 -10.84 6.14 -14.92
CA GLN A 665 -11.83 7.18 -15.24
C GLN A 665 -11.16 8.55 -15.46
N GLU A 666 -10.02 8.80 -14.80
CA GLU A 666 -9.24 10.02 -14.99
C GLU A 666 -8.74 10.16 -16.44
N ALA A 667 -8.11 9.13 -17.02
CA ALA A 667 -7.65 9.19 -18.41
C ALA A 667 -8.82 9.44 -19.39
N GLN A 668 -9.98 8.83 -19.12
CA GLN A 668 -11.21 9.02 -19.90
C GLN A 668 -11.79 10.44 -19.77
N GLN A 669 -11.74 11.03 -18.58
CA GLN A 669 -12.18 12.40 -18.32
C GLN A 669 -11.25 13.42 -18.99
N ARG A 670 -9.93 13.22 -18.89
CA ARG A 670 -8.90 14.08 -19.51
C ARG A 670 -9.09 14.16 -21.03
N ILE A 671 -9.19 13.01 -21.71
CA ILE A 671 -9.38 13.00 -23.17
C ILE A 671 -10.73 13.60 -23.60
N GLN A 672 -11.78 13.45 -22.77
CA GLN A 672 -13.07 14.09 -23.03
C GLN A 672 -12.95 15.62 -22.99
N GLN A 673 -12.29 16.16 -21.98
CA GLN A 673 -12.06 17.61 -21.86
C GLN A 673 -11.18 18.13 -22.99
N ALA A 674 -10.15 17.37 -23.38
CA ALA A 674 -9.32 17.68 -24.55
C ALA A 674 -10.17 17.78 -25.83
N GLY A 675 -11.05 16.79 -26.08
CA GLY A 675 -11.94 16.78 -27.24
C GLY A 675 -12.90 17.97 -27.28
N GLN A 676 -13.49 18.33 -26.13
CA GLN A 676 -14.38 19.50 -26.01
C GLN A 676 -13.63 20.82 -26.33
N ALA A 677 -12.46 21.01 -25.74
CA ALA A 677 -11.65 22.20 -25.97
C ALA A 677 -11.17 22.33 -27.43
N MET A 678 -10.87 21.20 -28.08
CA MET A 678 -10.58 21.16 -29.52
C MET A 678 -11.80 21.54 -30.36
N GLN A 679 -13.00 21.05 -30.01
CA GLN A 679 -14.22 21.36 -30.74
C GLN A 679 -14.54 22.86 -30.67
N GLU A 680 -14.47 23.46 -29.48
CA GLU A 680 -14.66 24.90 -29.29
C GLU A 680 -13.63 25.72 -30.08
N ALA A 681 -12.35 25.34 -30.05
CA ALA A 681 -11.31 25.98 -30.84
C ALA A 681 -11.58 25.88 -32.36
N GLY A 682 -12.11 24.73 -32.81
CA GLY A 682 -12.46 24.50 -34.22
C GLY A 682 -13.59 25.42 -34.70
N GLU A 683 -14.61 25.63 -33.87
CA GLU A 683 -15.71 26.56 -34.15
C GLU A 683 -15.21 28.01 -34.25
N GLN A 684 -14.34 28.44 -33.32
CA GLN A 684 -13.75 29.79 -33.35
C GLN A 684 -12.88 30.02 -34.60
N LEU A 685 -12.08 29.04 -34.98
CA LEU A 685 -11.31 29.08 -36.24
C LEU A 685 -12.21 29.09 -37.47
N GLY A 686 -13.29 28.30 -37.47
CA GLY A 686 -14.28 28.30 -38.55
C GLY A 686 -14.98 29.65 -38.73
N GLN A 687 -15.17 30.39 -37.63
CA GLN A 687 -15.71 31.76 -37.62
C GLN A 687 -14.67 32.84 -37.97
N GLY A 688 -13.43 32.46 -38.28
CA GLY A 688 -12.36 33.41 -38.63
C GLY A 688 -11.77 34.14 -37.41
N ARG A 689 -11.83 33.53 -36.22
CA ARG A 689 -11.36 34.12 -34.95
C ARG A 689 -10.19 33.34 -34.36
N PRO A 690 -8.99 33.34 -35.00
CA PRO A 690 -7.84 32.58 -34.53
C PRO A 690 -7.38 32.99 -33.11
N GLY A 691 -7.58 34.26 -32.72
CA GLY A 691 -7.27 34.72 -31.37
C GLY A 691 -8.15 34.11 -30.26
N GLN A 692 -9.42 33.78 -30.57
CA GLN A 692 -10.35 33.17 -29.61
C GLN A 692 -10.21 31.64 -29.51
N ALA A 693 -9.55 31.02 -30.49
CA ALA A 693 -9.31 29.57 -30.50
C ALA A 693 -8.15 29.12 -29.60
N ARG A 694 -7.16 29.99 -29.37
CA ARG A 694 -5.90 29.67 -28.66
C ARG A 694 -6.09 29.13 -27.23
N PRO A 695 -6.98 29.67 -26.38
CA PRO A 695 -7.22 29.12 -25.05
C PRO A 695 -7.68 27.66 -25.10
N GLY A 696 -8.62 27.33 -25.99
CA GLY A 696 -9.09 25.95 -26.19
C GLY A 696 -8.00 25.02 -26.72
N GLN A 697 -7.12 25.51 -27.60
CA GLN A 697 -5.98 24.73 -28.09
C GLN A 697 -4.94 24.44 -26.99
N GLN A 698 -4.70 25.39 -26.08
CA GLN A 698 -3.80 25.20 -24.94
C GLN A 698 -4.38 24.27 -23.88
N GLN A 699 -5.67 24.41 -23.60
CA GLN A 699 -6.39 23.51 -22.71
C GLN A 699 -6.35 22.07 -23.25
N ALA A 700 -6.62 21.89 -24.54
CA ALA A 700 -6.52 20.58 -25.19
C ALA A 700 -5.13 19.95 -25.02
N MET A 701 -4.05 20.72 -25.19
CA MET A 701 -2.68 20.23 -24.97
C MET A 701 -2.44 19.81 -23.51
N SER A 702 -2.88 20.62 -22.55
CA SER A 702 -2.73 20.33 -21.12
C SER A 702 -3.49 19.06 -20.70
N GLU A 703 -4.69 18.85 -21.24
CA GLU A 703 -5.48 17.65 -20.92
C GLU A 703 -4.93 16.40 -21.59
N LEU A 704 -4.34 16.51 -22.79
CA LEU A 704 -3.60 15.39 -23.41
C LEU A 704 -2.35 15.00 -22.60
N ASP A 705 -1.62 15.98 -22.06
CA ASP A 705 -0.52 15.73 -21.12
C ASP A 705 -1.00 15.04 -19.84
N GLY A 706 -2.11 15.52 -19.26
CA GLY A 706 -2.73 14.89 -18.10
C GLY A 706 -3.21 13.46 -18.36
N MET A 707 -3.74 13.18 -19.55
CA MET A 707 -4.09 11.82 -19.97
C MET A 707 -2.87 10.91 -20.02
N MET A 708 -1.77 11.33 -20.67
CA MET A 708 -0.55 10.51 -20.74
C MET A 708 0.03 10.23 -19.36
N GLN A 709 0.00 11.21 -18.45
CA GLN A 709 0.39 11.01 -17.06
C GLN A 709 -0.53 10.01 -16.33
N ALA A 710 -1.83 10.10 -16.53
CA ALA A 710 -2.78 9.13 -15.97
C ALA A 710 -2.53 7.71 -16.50
N LEU A 711 -2.24 7.56 -17.80
CA LEU A 711 -1.87 6.27 -18.41
C LEU A 711 -0.53 5.73 -17.88
N GLN A 712 0.46 6.60 -17.66
CA GLN A 712 1.74 6.21 -17.06
C GLN A 712 1.60 5.80 -15.59
N ASN A 713 0.73 6.49 -14.84
CA ASN A 713 0.45 6.16 -13.45
C ASN A 713 -0.36 4.86 -13.32
N ALA A 714 -1.25 4.58 -14.27
CA ALA A 714 -1.94 3.30 -14.36
C ALA A 714 -0.99 2.13 -14.69
N ASN A 715 0.14 2.43 -15.35
CA ASN A 715 1.21 1.47 -15.64
C ASN A 715 2.28 1.40 -14.53
N ARG A 716 2.07 2.10 -13.41
CA ARG A 716 2.96 2.04 -12.25
C ARG A 716 2.26 1.33 -11.11
N PRO A 717 2.95 0.45 -10.37
CA PRO A 717 2.37 -0.14 -9.18
C PRO A 717 1.98 0.98 -8.21
N GLN A 718 0.70 1.04 -7.85
CA GLN A 718 0.23 1.87 -6.76
C GLN A 718 0.83 1.28 -5.49
N ARG A 719 1.84 1.94 -4.93
CA ARG A 719 2.27 1.68 -3.56
C ARG A 719 1.01 1.82 -2.71
N ALA A 720 0.50 0.73 -2.17
CA ALA A 720 -0.52 0.79 -1.14
C ALA A 720 0.08 1.67 -0.05
N GLN A 721 -0.44 2.88 0.08
CA GLN A 721 -0.05 3.85 1.09
C GLN A 721 -0.58 3.32 2.42
N ARG A 722 0.05 2.25 2.92
CA ARG A 722 -0.30 1.59 4.15
C ARG A 722 0.29 2.37 5.30
N GLY A 723 -0.58 3.19 5.91
CA GLY A 723 -0.50 3.55 7.32
C GLY A 723 0.79 4.21 7.78
N GLN A 724 1.08 5.41 7.27
CA GLN A 724 1.94 6.36 7.98
C GLN A 724 1.15 7.63 8.33
N ASP A 725 0.10 7.43 9.13
CA ASP A 725 -0.49 8.52 9.91
C ASP A 725 0.47 8.85 11.06
N GLY A 726 1.32 9.87 10.88
CA GLY A 726 2.09 10.42 11.98
C GLY A 726 3.33 11.20 11.59
N LYS A 727 3.15 12.50 11.35
CA LYS A 727 4.14 13.59 11.34
C LYS A 727 4.88 13.84 10.02
N GLN A 728 4.41 14.83 9.27
CA GLN A 728 5.15 16.09 9.11
C GLN A 728 4.28 17.16 8.46
N GLN A 729 3.86 18.13 9.27
CA GLN A 729 3.61 19.49 8.79
C GLN A 729 4.97 20.17 8.62
N GLY A 730 5.30 20.51 7.38
CA GLY A 730 6.47 21.28 7.01
C GLY A 730 6.22 21.94 5.65
N ASP A 731 5.67 23.15 5.69
CA ASP A 731 5.51 24.04 4.54
C ASP A 731 6.90 24.46 4.01
N GLY A 732 7.10 24.44 2.69
CA GLY A 732 8.40 24.79 2.10
C GLY A 732 8.59 24.42 0.64
N ARG A 733 7.97 25.20 -0.25
CA ARG A 733 8.33 25.31 -1.68
C ARG A 733 9.85 25.28 -1.91
N GLN A 734 10.34 24.33 -2.72
CA GLN A 734 11.41 24.59 -3.70
C GLN A 734 11.43 23.50 -4.79
N SER A 735 10.98 23.88 -5.99
CA SER A 735 11.14 23.10 -7.21
C SER A 735 12.60 23.15 -7.65
N SER A 736 13.33 22.03 -7.54
CA SER A 736 14.63 21.90 -8.20
C SER A 736 14.40 21.46 -9.64
N ARG A 737 14.70 22.36 -10.57
CA ARG A 737 14.80 22.08 -12.00
C ARG A 737 16.16 21.43 -12.27
N ASP A 738 16.21 20.11 -12.29
CA ASP A 738 17.28 19.41 -13.00
C ASP A 738 16.81 18.99 -14.39
N LYS A 739 17.46 19.58 -15.39
CA LYS A 739 17.26 19.35 -16.82
C LYS A 739 17.71 17.92 -17.14
N VAL A 740 16.76 16.99 -17.23
CA VAL A 740 16.99 15.68 -17.85
C VAL A 740 17.24 15.90 -19.35
N LYS A 741 18.41 15.49 -19.83
CA LYS A 741 18.76 15.52 -21.25
C LYS A 741 17.91 14.49 -21.99
N ILE A 742 17.16 14.95 -22.97
CA ILE A 742 16.47 14.13 -23.97
C ILE A 742 17.54 13.50 -24.88
N PRO A 743 17.62 12.16 -25.02
CA PRO A 743 18.47 11.52 -26.02
C PRO A 743 18.07 11.99 -27.42
N GLY A 744 19.07 12.27 -28.27
CA GLY A 744 18.85 12.70 -29.65
C GLY A 744 18.35 11.57 -30.54
N ALA A 745 17.84 11.93 -31.72
CA ALA A 745 17.22 11.04 -32.71
C ALA A 745 18.17 10.01 -33.38
N GLU A 746 19.33 9.71 -32.78
CA GLU A 746 20.28 8.70 -33.26
C GLU A 746 20.47 7.51 -32.29
N ASP A 747 19.83 7.52 -31.11
CA ASP A 747 19.88 6.40 -30.14
C ASP A 747 18.65 5.47 -30.18
N HIS A 748 17.84 5.54 -31.25
CA HIS A 748 16.72 4.63 -31.48
C HIS A 748 17.12 3.52 -32.47
N THR A 749 17.83 2.52 -31.98
CA THR A 749 18.09 1.31 -32.76
C THR A 749 16.87 0.39 -32.67
N SER A 750 16.06 0.39 -33.73
CA SER A 750 15.08 -0.66 -34.02
C SER A 750 15.73 -2.06 -33.98
N PRO A 751 14.96 -3.15 -33.83
CA PRO A 751 15.42 -4.42 -33.26
C PRO A 751 16.30 -5.25 -34.21
N GLU A 752 17.57 -4.84 -34.37
CA GLU A 752 18.60 -5.68 -34.98
C GLU A 752 19.02 -6.81 -34.02
N ALA A 753 18.96 -6.60 -32.70
CA ALA A 753 19.26 -7.62 -31.70
C ALA A 753 18.30 -8.82 -31.78
N PHE A 754 16.98 -8.56 -31.85
CA PHE A 754 15.94 -9.59 -32.01
C PHE A 754 16.08 -10.39 -33.31
N ARG A 755 16.43 -9.73 -34.45
CA ARG A 755 16.69 -10.43 -35.72
C ARG A 755 17.98 -11.25 -35.68
N LYS A 756 19.00 -10.80 -34.98
CA LYS A 756 20.28 -11.52 -34.82
C LYS A 756 20.10 -12.75 -33.94
N GLU A 757 19.30 -12.63 -32.89
CA GLU A 757 18.95 -13.70 -31.95
C GLU A 757 18.04 -14.74 -32.61
N LEU A 758 17.05 -14.32 -33.42
CA LEU A 758 16.26 -15.24 -34.27
C LEU A 758 17.14 -16.01 -35.27
N LEU A 759 18.16 -15.36 -35.86
CA LEU A 759 19.10 -15.98 -36.81
C LEU A 759 20.16 -16.87 -36.14
N GLU A 760 20.45 -16.67 -34.85
CA GLU A 760 21.30 -17.56 -34.04
C GLU A 760 20.54 -18.82 -33.63
N VAL A 761 19.28 -18.68 -33.18
CA VAL A 761 18.42 -19.82 -32.84
C VAL A 761 18.10 -20.70 -34.06
N MET A 762 18.06 -20.12 -35.28
CA MET A 762 17.95 -20.88 -36.53
C MET A 762 19.14 -21.81 -36.84
N LYS A 763 20.30 -21.64 -36.19
CA LYS A 763 21.49 -22.48 -36.44
C LYS A 763 21.56 -23.72 -35.55
N ASP A 764 20.82 -23.75 -34.45
CA ASP A 764 20.73 -24.91 -33.58
C ASP A 764 19.58 -25.81 -34.05
N GLY A 765 19.95 -26.96 -34.62
CA GLY A 765 19.02 -27.83 -35.34
C GLY A 765 17.94 -28.43 -34.44
N ALA A 766 16.67 -28.15 -34.74
CA ALA A 766 15.52 -28.83 -34.14
C ALA A 766 15.48 -30.32 -34.52
N PRO A 767 14.92 -31.22 -33.69
CA PRO A 767 14.71 -32.63 -34.06
C PRO A 767 13.83 -32.74 -35.33
N LYS A 768 14.22 -33.58 -36.29
CA LYS A 768 13.57 -33.71 -37.62
C LYS A 768 12.04 -33.89 -37.61
N ALA A 769 11.47 -34.37 -36.51
CA ALA A 769 10.02 -34.54 -36.35
C ALA A 769 9.26 -33.21 -36.21
N TYR A 770 9.91 -32.12 -35.75
CA TYR A 770 9.26 -30.86 -35.37
C TYR A 770 9.67 -29.66 -36.23
N GLU A 771 10.49 -29.87 -37.26
CA GLU A 771 11.07 -28.83 -38.11
C GLU A 771 10.00 -27.95 -38.80
N GLN A 772 8.85 -28.53 -39.16
CA GLN A 772 7.72 -27.79 -39.75
C GLN A 772 6.88 -27.01 -38.72
N GLN A 773 6.75 -27.49 -37.48
CA GLN A 773 5.98 -26.80 -36.43
C GLN A 773 6.78 -25.62 -35.87
N VAL A 774 8.08 -25.81 -35.68
CA VAL A 774 9.02 -24.74 -35.31
C VAL A 774 9.05 -23.65 -36.38
N LYS A 775 9.07 -24.03 -37.66
CA LYS A 775 9.00 -23.06 -38.77
C LYS A 775 7.70 -22.26 -38.79
N ARG A 776 6.54 -22.90 -38.52
CA ARG A 776 5.25 -22.18 -38.44
C ARG A 776 5.17 -21.24 -37.24
N TYR A 777 5.72 -21.63 -36.09
CA TYR A 777 5.81 -20.80 -34.89
C TYR A 777 6.64 -19.52 -35.12
N TYR A 778 7.76 -19.64 -35.85
CA TYR A 778 8.59 -18.48 -36.18
C TYR A 778 8.05 -17.64 -37.35
N GLU A 779 7.34 -18.23 -38.32
CA GLU A 779 6.63 -17.46 -39.36
C GLU A 779 5.49 -16.62 -38.73
N SER A 780 4.83 -17.11 -37.68
CA SER A 780 3.81 -16.32 -36.93
C SER A 780 4.37 -15.23 -36.01
N LEU A 781 5.69 -15.19 -35.79
CA LEU A 781 6.36 -14.14 -34.99
C LEU A 781 6.84 -12.97 -35.86
N VAL A 782 6.79 -13.09 -37.19
CA VAL A 782 7.33 -12.10 -38.15
C VAL A 782 6.22 -11.46 -39.02
N GLU A 783 5.02 -12.05 -39.07
CA GLU A 783 3.78 -11.41 -39.55
C GLU A 783 3.07 -10.65 -38.42
#